data_AF-A0A6M1N5N3-F1
#
_entry.id   AF-A0A6M1N5N3-F1
#
_cell.length_a   1.000
_cell.length_b   1.000
_cell.length_c   1.000
_cell.angle_alpha   90.00
_cell.angle_beta   90.00
_cell.angle_gamma   90.00
#
_symmetry.space_group_name_H-M   'P 1'
#
loop_
_entity.id
_entity.type
_entity.pdbx_description
1 polymer ?
#
loop_
_entity_poly.entity_id
_entity_poly.type
_entity_poly.pdbx_seq_one_letter_code
_entity_poly.pdbx_strand_id
1 'polypeptide(L)'
;MKQLILAFLFLPLWVVGDTYPEVVFDNSLVSGSYAKSYVRYTGNSWVENVNKHLLVSDTLFFTPGNALSLKYISAPEGNWTVDVRYSRQKFLYRVLDSDFLTFRLLVKSPGTTQKDLPQIYITQRHIKTDTLDLAKYITDFKQGTWLKVRIPCRDFKGLDNDKPISGIALVQHGSSAGTHHLFLDQVEFLPKAYSEVKLSSPAVLTAVNAYDKMVHLKWQLPLTPSIRYIKIYRSLDGKEYDPVAIKPIYMQSCLDDAPTIGQKYFYKITWLDYNYKESPFSETKEVQTMRMDNAKLFDFIQLAHINYFVENYDINSGMYMPYRLKEKAVVSTKETGGAILSLLIAAEREQLSRQAVFNRISRIVNFLSKAQNYHGVFPAYFDGRKGVPEYAFGREEYDVMATSSIIEALLVAKQYFSKDNDEEYGLRNRISGLYDRINWQMLTMKDSSDILCKYIALDKAAFEGREEPVAGPNYAMNTYMLALGSSTHALPVSAYTHSVYHSYDSVRFSKIEDIDIDVFADSLSVDSVVQSRVQVLRQIDTLLQVSIVDSLSAYGENLLLGSMKGSLLDLYKPFLTVKPEIVSDSVFQWKDILTSYVQFVKRRDNELGVGVNHSDIWGFHQYGRYGGGYRINPVIGPGAIIVDKQVGEHALLALYHKFGSNLFTEYGFRSWLDLRNDDVSDEYLAVNQATLAVLMENAKTGFIWDLYAQIPELQLVRSKLFAQKTANKE
;
A
#
# COMPACT_ATOMS: atom_id res chain seq x y z
N MET A 1 -22.02 -37.69 -50.45
CA MET A 1 -21.66 -36.49 -49.67
C MET A 1 -21.95 -36.78 -48.20
N LYS A 2 -20.94 -37.12 -47.39
CA LYS A 2 -21.06 -37.26 -45.93
C LYS A 2 -20.07 -36.28 -45.31
N GLN A 3 -20.60 -35.31 -44.57
CA GLN A 3 -19.82 -34.28 -43.87
C GLN A 3 -19.16 -34.89 -42.63
N LEU A 4 -17.85 -34.63 -42.50
CA LEU A 4 -17.03 -35.01 -41.37
C LEU A 4 -17.13 -33.89 -40.31
N ILE A 5 -17.69 -34.19 -39.14
CA ILE A 5 -17.71 -33.27 -38.00
C ILE A 5 -16.41 -33.48 -37.21
N LEU A 6 -15.55 -32.46 -37.19
CA LEU A 6 -14.32 -32.43 -36.40
C LEU A 6 -14.66 -31.90 -35.00
N ALA A 7 -14.71 -32.78 -34.00
CA ALA A 7 -14.86 -32.39 -32.60
C ALA A 7 -13.50 -31.99 -32.02
N PHE A 8 -13.31 -30.70 -31.73
CA PHE A 8 -12.16 -30.23 -30.94
C PHE A 8 -12.40 -30.57 -29.46
N LEU A 9 -11.72 -31.61 -28.98
CA LEU A 9 -11.56 -31.90 -27.56
C LEU A 9 -10.68 -30.81 -26.94
N PHE A 10 -11.30 -29.82 -26.30
CA PHE A 10 -10.61 -28.96 -25.34
C PHE A 10 -10.26 -29.77 -24.10
N LEU A 11 -9.04 -30.31 -24.05
CA LEU A 11 -8.44 -30.73 -22.80
C LEU A 11 -8.25 -29.47 -21.93
N PRO A 12 -8.64 -29.50 -20.63
CA PRO A 12 -8.31 -28.43 -19.71
C PRO A 12 -6.78 -28.43 -19.54
N LEU A 13 -6.11 -27.53 -20.25
CA LEU A 13 -4.74 -27.15 -19.91
C LEU A 13 -4.81 -26.52 -18.53
N TRP A 14 -4.33 -27.25 -17.52
CA TRP A 14 -3.97 -26.66 -16.24
C TRP A 14 -2.80 -25.71 -16.51
N VAL A 15 -3.13 -24.45 -16.82
CA VAL A 15 -2.13 -23.38 -16.81
C VAL A 15 -1.76 -23.19 -15.35
N VAL A 16 -0.65 -23.81 -14.95
CA VAL A 16 0.02 -23.45 -13.70
C VAL A 16 0.40 -21.98 -13.87
N GLY A 17 -0.21 -21.10 -13.09
CA GLY A 17 0.09 -19.68 -13.13
C GLY A 17 1.59 -19.46 -12.93
N ASP A 18 2.18 -18.62 -13.78
CA ASP A 18 3.59 -18.24 -13.66
C ASP A 18 3.85 -17.74 -12.23
N THR A 19 4.81 -18.38 -11.56
CA THR A 19 5.47 -17.82 -10.38
C THR A 19 6.09 -16.49 -10.79
N TYR A 20 5.77 -15.40 -10.10
CA TYR A 20 6.64 -14.23 -10.14
C TYR A 20 7.85 -14.53 -9.27
N PRO A 21 9.07 -14.52 -9.84
CA PRO A 21 10.30 -14.40 -9.05
C PRO A 21 10.25 -13.18 -8.12
N GLU A 22 10.75 -13.34 -6.90
CA GLU A 22 10.74 -12.25 -5.94
C GLU A 22 12.13 -11.70 -5.68
N VAL A 23 12.20 -10.37 -5.57
CA VAL A 23 13.45 -9.61 -5.47
C VAL A 23 13.61 -9.10 -4.04
N VAL A 24 14.65 -9.58 -3.35
CA VAL A 24 15.07 -9.09 -2.04
C VAL A 24 15.79 -7.74 -2.15
N PHE A 25 16.61 -7.59 -3.18
CA PHE A 25 17.30 -6.34 -3.49
C PHE A 25 17.55 -6.24 -5.00
N ASP A 26 17.19 -5.12 -5.62
CA ASP A 26 17.72 -4.72 -6.94
C ASP A 26 18.37 -3.34 -6.85
N ASN A 27 17.68 -2.40 -6.21
CA ASN A 27 18.10 -1.02 -6.03
C ASN A 27 17.60 -0.49 -4.70
N SER A 28 18.40 0.39 -4.10
CA SER A 28 17.97 1.33 -3.08
C SER A 28 17.26 2.52 -3.73
N LEU A 29 16.15 2.95 -3.15
CA LEU A 29 15.43 4.17 -3.58
C LEU A 29 16.11 5.46 -3.08
N VAL A 30 17.04 5.33 -2.14
CA VAL A 30 17.80 6.45 -1.56
C VAL A 30 19.29 6.14 -1.66
N SER A 31 20.08 7.15 -1.97
CA SER A 31 21.54 7.06 -2.08
C SER A 31 22.21 6.93 -0.71
N GLY A 32 23.49 6.55 -0.69
CA GLY A 32 24.31 6.58 0.53
C GLY A 32 24.20 5.31 1.37
N SER A 33 23.03 5.01 1.95
CA SER A 33 22.84 3.80 2.77
C SER A 33 21.52 3.08 2.50
N TYR A 34 21.50 1.76 2.69
CA TYR A 34 20.31 0.94 2.50
C TYR A 34 19.67 0.63 3.86
N ALA A 35 18.70 1.45 4.26
CA ALA A 35 18.01 1.34 5.55
C ALA A 35 17.35 -0.04 5.80
N LYS A 36 17.02 -0.78 4.74
CA LYS A 36 16.51 -2.16 4.79
C LYS A 36 17.61 -3.21 4.99
N SER A 37 18.83 -2.81 5.33
CA SER A 37 19.88 -3.72 5.82
C SER A 37 20.17 -3.51 7.30
N TYR A 38 20.83 -4.47 7.94
CA TYR A 38 21.30 -4.30 9.31
C TYR A 38 22.64 -4.99 9.56
N VAL A 39 23.60 -4.23 10.05
CA VAL A 39 25.00 -4.63 10.23
C VAL A 39 25.29 -4.83 11.71
N ARG A 40 25.80 -6.01 12.07
CA ARG A 40 26.33 -6.34 13.40
C ARG A 40 27.77 -6.80 13.26
N TYR A 41 28.64 -6.36 14.16
CA TYR A 41 30.01 -6.88 14.28
C TYR A 41 30.50 -6.78 15.72
N THR A 42 31.44 -7.64 16.10
CA THR A 42 32.05 -7.71 17.43
C THR A 42 33.53 -8.07 17.35
N GLY A 43 34.25 -7.85 18.46
CA GLY A 43 35.69 -8.07 18.52
C GLY A 43 36.44 -7.15 17.55
N ASN A 44 37.48 -7.70 16.91
CA ASN A 44 38.27 -6.99 15.89
C ASN A 44 37.72 -7.17 14.46
N SER A 45 36.55 -7.79 14.30
CA SER A 45 35.86 -7.84 13.01
C SER A 45 35.09 -6.55 12.77
N TRP A 46 34.91 -6.19 11.49
CA TRP A 46 34.27 -4.93 11.13
C TRP A 46 33.60 -5.01 9.77
N VAL A 47 32.52 -4.26 9.61
CA VAL A 47 31.82 -4.05 8.33
C VAL A 47 31.53 -2.56 8.17
N GLU A 48 31.82 -2.01 6.99
CA GLU A 48 31.52 -0.63 6.64
C GLU A 48 30.01 -0.38 6.67
N ASN A 49 29.58 0.61 7.44
CA ASN A 49 28.17 0.91 7.66
C ASN A 49 27.96 2.39 8.03
N VAL A 50 26.75 2.89 7.79
CA VAL A 50 26.23 4.16 8.31
C VAL A 50 25.01 3.83 9.15
N ASN A 51 24.98 4.22 10.43
CA ASN A 51 23.89 3.89 11.35
C ASN A 51 23.49 2.40 11.36
N LYS A 52 24.47 1.49 11.27
CA LYS A 52 24.24 0.03 11.14
C LYS A 52 23.56 -0.40 9.84
N HIS A 53 23.50 0.45 8.81
CA HIS A 53 23.04 0.11 7.48
C HIS A 53 24.23 -0.02 6.51
N LEU A 54 24.15 -0.97 5.57
CA LEU A 54 25.10 -1.10 4.46
C LEU A 54 25.07 0.15 3.58
N LEU A 55 26.21 0.46 2.98
CA LEU A 55 26.30 1.52 1.98
C LEU A 55 25.80 1.04 0.63
N VAL A 56 25.38 2.01 -0.18
CA VAL A 56 24.92 1.83 -1.56
C VAL A 56 25.92 2.48 -2.52
N SER A 57 26.16 1.86 -3.67
CA SER A 57 27.04 2.39 -4.72
C SER A 57 26.27 2.74 -5.97
N ASP A 58 26.26 4.02 -6.31
CA ASP A 58 25.55 4.56 -7.49
C ASP A 58 26.42 4.56 -8.77
N THR A 59 27.65 4.04 -8.69
CA THR A 59 28.61 4.03 -9.81
C THR A 59 29.01 2.63 -10.27
N LEU A 60 28.86 1.63 -9.41
CA LEU A 60 29.17 0.24 -9.73
C LEU A 60 27.96 -0.63 -9.42
N PHE A 61 27.20 -0.93 -10.47
CA PHE A 61 25.99 -1.74 -10.39
C PHE A 61 25.91 -2.71 -11.59
N PHE A 62 25.11 -3.75 -11.43
CA PHE A 62 24.70 -4.68 -12.47
C PHE A 62 23.36 -4.24 -13.08
N THR A 63 22.38 -3.95 -12.22
CA THR A 63 21.11 -3.34 -12.66
C THR A 63 21.19 -1.81 -12.54
N PRO A 64 20.64 -1.06 -13.52
CA PRO A 64 20.71 0.40 -13.50
C PRO A 64 20.14 1.01 -12.21
N GLY A 65 20.94 1.84 -11.56
CA GLY A 65 20.62 2.54 -10.33
C GLY A 65 21.77 2.43 -9.34
N ASN A 66 21.88 1.31 -8.61
CA ASN A 66 22.90 1.09 -7.60
C ASN A 66 23.06 -0.38 -7.17
N ALA A 67 24.11 -0.65 -6.38
CA ALA A 67 24.36 -1.95 -5.75
C ALA A 67 24.75 -1.81 -4.28
N LEU A 68 24.56 -2.87 -3.48
CA LEU A 68 25.00 -2.90 -2.08
C LEU A 68 26.53 -3.04 -2.00
N SER A 69 27.17 -2.16 -1.24
CA SER A 69 28.62 -2.20 -0.98
C SER A 69 28.90 -2.90 0.35
N LEU A 70 29.48 -4.09 0.28
CA LEU A 70 29.89 -4.87 1.45
C LEU A 70 31.40 -4.86 1.59
N LYS A 71 31.91 -4.05 2.50
CA LYS A 71 33.34 -3.97 2.83
C LYS A 71 33.57 -4.42 4.26
N TYR A 72 34.47 -5.38 4.48
CA TYR A 72 34.61 -6.04 5.78
C TYR A 72 36.04 -6.48 6.11
N ILE A 73 36.26 -6.74 7.40
CA ILE A 73 37.45 -7.35 7.99
C ILE A 73 36.96 -8.50 8.88
N SER A 74 37.54 -9.68 8.70
CA SER A 74 37.20 -10.88 9.48
C SER A 74 38.35 -11.27 10.40
N ALA A 75 38.24 -10.98 11.69
CA ALA A 75 39.27 -11.28 12.68
C ALA A 75 39.02 -12.62 13.39
N PRO A 76 40.07 -13.29 13.92
CA PRO A 76 39.93 -14.57 14.65
C PRO A 76 39.02 -14.50 15.88
N GLU A 77 39.07 -13.41 16.65
CA GLU A 77 38.26 -13.20 17.87
C GLU A 77 37.07 -12.26 17.63
N GLY A 78 36.58 -12.18 16.40
CA GLY A 78 35.44 -11.35 16.05
C GLY A 78 34.44 -12.08 15.18
N ASN A 79 33.27 -11.48 15.04
CA ASN A 79 32.22 -11.96 14.16
C ASN A 79 31.53 -10.77 13.50
N TRP A 80 30.90 -11.00 12.36
CA TRP A 80 30.01 -10.04 11.74
C TRP A 80 28.83 -10.71 11.03
N THR A 81 27.72 -9.99 10.95
CA THR A 81 26.50 -10.40 10.26
C THR A 81 25.87 -9.19 9.61
N VAL A 82 25.38 -9.37 8.39
CA VAL A 82 24.71 -8.36 7.61
C VAL A 82 23.39 -8.92 7.11
N ASP A 83 22.28 -8.40 7.63
CA ASP A 83 20.95 -8.72 7.15
C ASP A 83 20.60 -7.81 5.95
N VAL A 84 20.00 -8.38 4.91
CA VAL A 84 19.34 -7.65 3.82
C VAL A 84 17.88 -8.05 3.82
N ARG A 85 17.01 -7.14 4.28
CA ARG A 85 15.59 -7.41 4.52
C ARG A 85 14.78 -7.21 3.25
N TYR A 86 13.76 -8.05 3.10
CA TYR A 86 12.74 -7.89 2.07
C TYR A 86 11.67 -6.92 2.56
N SER A 87 11.31 -5.93 1.75
CA SER A 87 10.45 -4.79 2.15
C SER A 87 9.45 -4.32 1.07
N ARG A 88 9.25 -5.10 0.00
CA ARG A 88 8.61 -4.61 -1.23
C ARG A 88 7.11 -4.84 -1.36
N GLN A 89 6.54 -5.74 -0.56
CA GLN A 89 5.13 -6.08 -0.66
C GLN A 89 4.54 -6.34 0.72
N LYS A 90 3.28 -5.93 0.86
CA LYS A 90 2.38 -6.16 2.00
C LYS A 90 2.35 -7.63 2.45
N PHE A 91 2.63 -8.56 1.54
CA PHE A 91 2.82 -9.97 1.88
C PHE A 91 4.08 -10.51 1.22
N LEU A 92 4.85 -11.22 2.03
CA LEU A 92 6.19 -11.72 1.73
C LEU A 92 6.14 -13.01 0.89
N TYR A 93 7.10 -13.19 -0.02
CA TYR A 93 7.22 -14.36 -0.89
C TYR A 93 7.34 -15.67 -0.11
N ARG A 94 6.68 -16.74 -0.57
CA ARG A 94 6.95 -18.11 -0.14
C ARG A 94 7.76 -18.82 -1.20
N VAL A 95 8.91 -19.33 -0.81
CA VAL A 95 9.85 -20.02 -1.69
C VAL A 95 9.52 -21.51 -1.73
N LEU A 96 9.78 -22.17 -2.88
CA LEU A 96 9.75 -23.63 -2.97
C LEU A 96 11.16 -24.20 -2.83
N ASP A 97 11.28 -25.44 -2.33
CA ASP A 97 12.56 -26.16 -2.30
C ASP A 97 13.23 -26.30 -3.68
N SER A 98 12.42 -26.31 -4.75
CA SER A 98 12.90 -26.38 -6.13
C SER A 98 13.49 -25.06 -6.64
N ASP A 99 13.17 -23.94 -6.00
CA ASP A 99 13.60 -22.61 -6.43
C ASP A 99 15.10 -22.40 -6.17
N PHE A 100 15.60 -21.27 -6.64
CA PHE A 100 16.99 -20.87 -6.52
C PHE A 100 17.08 -19.45 -5.97
N LEU A 101 17.87 -19.25 -4.92
CA LEU A 101 18.39 -17.93 -4.60
C LEU A 101 19.50 -17.60 -5.60
N THR A 102 19.37 -16.49 -6.32
CA THR A 102 20.38 -16.00 -7.25
C THR A 102 20.68 -14.54 -7.00
N PHE A 103 21.93 -14.16 -7.22
CA PHE A 103 22.36 -12.77 -7.15
C PHE A 103 23.65 -12.55 -7.93
N ARG A 104 23.98 -11.29 -8.17
CA ARG A 104 25.23 -10.84 -8.79
C ARG A 104 26.19 -10.40 -7.70
N LEU A 105 27.40 -10.96 -7.76
CA LEU A 105 28.47 -10.67 -6.82
C LEU A 105 29.70 -10.18 -7.56
N LEU A 106 30.19 -8.99 -7.25
CA LEU A 106 31.46 -8.48 -7.78
C LEU A 106 32.49 -8.38 -6.67
N VAL A 107 33.63 -9.04 -6.85
CA VAL A 107 34.76 -9.01 -5.90
C VAL A 107 35.73 -7.92 -6.36
N LYS A 108 35.77 -6.78 -5.66
CA LYS A 108 36.60 -5.62 -6.05
C LYS A 108 38.04 -5.72 -5.55
N SER A 109 38.24 -6.27 -4.36
CA SER A 109 39.55 -6.37 -3.71
C SER A 109 40.43 -7.46 -4.35
N PRO A 110 41.63 -7.11 -4.87
CA PRO A 110 42.48 -8.05 -5.61
C PRO A 110 43.08 -9.17 -4.73
N GLY A 111 43.15 -8.97 -3.42
CA GLY A 111 43.61 -9.99 -2.47
C GLY A 111 42.54 -10.99 -2.02
N THR A 112 41.29 -10.84 -2.47
CA THR A 112 40.16 -11.67 -1.97
C THR A 112 40.08 -12.98 -2.75
N THR A 113 40.17 -14.09 -2.04
CA THR A 113 40.06 -15.44 -2.56
C THR A 113 38.70 -16.05 -2.21
N GLN A 114 38.41 -17.24 -2.74
CA GLN A 114 37.19 -17.98 -2.40
C GLN A 114 37.03 -18.24 -0.90
N LYS A 115 38.13 -18.44 -0.16
CA LYS A 115 38.11 -18.70 1.29
C LYS A 115 37.67 -17.48 2.11
N ASP A 116 37.85 -16.30 1.55
CA ASP A 116 37.54 -15.03 2.21
C ASP A 116 36.08 -14.61 1.99
N LEU A 117 35.36 -15.27 1.08
CA LEU A 117 33.95 -15.01 0.83
C LEU A 117 33.09 -15.35 2.06
N PRO A 118 32.01 -14.60 2.31
CA PRO A 118 31.14 -14.86 3.44
C PRO A 118 30.28 -16.10 3.24
N GLN A 119 29.66 -16.56 4.32
CA GLN A 119 28.57 -17.51 4.25
C GLN A 119 27.23 -16.77 4.14
N ILE A 120 26.19 -17.48 3.72
CA ILE A 120 24.84 -16.94 3.53
C ILE A 120 23.78 -17.84 4.19
N TYR A 121 22.72 -17.24 4.71
CA TYR A 121 21.51 -17.95 5.12
C TYR A 121 20.24 -17.15 4.77
N ILE A 122 19.09 -17.83 4.77
CA ILE A 122 17.78 -17.23 4.54
C ILE A 122 17.08 -16.98 5.89
N THR A 123 16.38 -15.86 6.01
CA THR A 123 15.54 -15.55 7.17
C THR A 123 14.06 -15.67 6.81
N GLN A 124 13.28 -16.22 7.74
CA GLN A 124 11.82 -16.37 7.65
C GLN A 124 11.19 -16.01 9.00
N ARG A 125 10.94 -14.71 9.21
CA ARG A 125 10.44 -14.17 10.49
C ARG A 125 11.39 -14.50 11.66
N HIS A 126 11.03 -15.46 12.51
CA HIS A 126 11.84 -15.90 13.66
C HIS A 126 12.71 -17.13 13.34
N ILE A 127 12.59 -17.68 12.13
CA ILE A 127 13.36 -18.84 11.68
C ILE A 127 14.53 -18.36 10.83
N LYS A 128 15.68 -19.02 10.99
CA LYS A 128 16.83 -18.90 10.10
C LYS A 128 17.20 -20.29 9.59
N THR A 129 17.62 -20.38 8.34
CA THR A 129 18.16 -21.62 7.78
C THR A 129 19.59 -21.84 8.27
N ASP A 130 20.13 -23.01 7.95
CA ASP A 130 21.57 -23.26 8.04
C ASP A 130 22.36 -22.31 7.14
N THR A 131 23.62 -22.07 7.52
CA THR A 131 24.57 -21.24 6.79
C THR A 131 25.26 -22.04 5.69
N LEU A 132 25.35 -21.46 4.49
CA LEU A 132 26.00 -22.04 3.33
C LEU A 132 27.24 -21.23 2.92
N ASP A 133 28.31 -21.94 2.58
CA ASP A 133 29.53 -21.34 2.02
C ASP A 133 29.30 -20.91 0.57
N LEU A 134 29.38 -19.59 0.31
CA LEU A 134 29.15 -19.01 -1.00
C LEU A 134 30.13 -19.52 -2.07
N ALA A 135 31.36 -19.83 -1.68
CA ALA A 135 32.40 -20.27 -2.61
C ALA A 135 31.98 -21.52 -3.40
N LYS A 136 31.19 -22.41 -2.79
CA LYS A 136 30.71 -23.66 -3.40
C LYS A 136 29.75 -23.44 -4.57
N TYR A 137 29.14 -22.26 -4.67
CA TYR A 137 28.12 -21.95 -5.66
C TYR A 137 28.60 -20.97 -6.75
N ILE A 138 29.92 -20.79 -6.86
CA ILE A 138 30.58 -19.95 -7.86
C ILE A 138 31.50 -20.83 -8.70
N THR A 139 31.17 -21.02 -9.98
CA THR A 139 31.95 -21.90 -10.88
C THR A 139 33.22 -21.23 -11.42
N ASP A 140 33.15 -19.95 -11.76
CA ASP A 140 34.22 -19.22 -12.46
C ASP A 140 34.65 -18.00 -11.66
N PHE A 141 35.23 -18.23 -10.48
CA PHE A 141 35.64 -17.14 -9.58
C PHE A 141 36.67 -16.23 -10.24
N LYS A 142 36.30 -14.96 -10.43
CA LYS A 142 37.14 -13.92 -11.00
C LYS A 142 36.86 -12.58 -10.34
N GLN A 143 37.92 -11.88 -9.98
CA GLN A 143 37.86 -10.53 -9.41
C GLN A 143 37.57 -9.50 -10.51
N GLY A 144 36.91 -8.39 -10.15
CA GLY A 144 36.61 -7.29 -11.06
C GLY A 144 35.52 -7.56 -12.09
N THR A 145 34.81 -8.70 -12.01
CA THR A 145 33.69 -9.04 -12.89
C THR A 145 32.46 -9.46 -12.07
N TRP A 146 31.26 -9.21 -12.60
CA TRP A 146 30.01 -9.67 -11.99
C TRP A 146 29.86 -11.19 -12.12
N LEU A 147 29.99 -11.89 -11.00
CA LEU A 147 29.81 -13.34 -10.89
C LEU A 147 28.32 -13.65 -10.68
N LYS A 148 27.84 -14.75 -11.26
CA LYS A 148 26.49 -15.28 -10.99
C LYS A 148 26.57 -16.25 -9.82
N VAL A 149 25.92 -15.92 -8.72
CA VAL A 149 25.69 -16.87 -7.62
C VAL A 149 24.32 -17.51 -7.83
N ARG A 150 24.25 -18.84 -7.72
CA ARG A 150 23.01 -19.60 -7.86
C ARG A 150 22.98 -20.76 -6.87
N ILE A 151 22.12 -20.66 -5.86
CA ILE A 151 22.02 -21.59 -4.74
C ILE A 151 20.64 -22.25 -4.77
N PRO A 152 20.54 -23.59 -4.90
CA PRO A 152 19.28 -24.31 -4.75
C PRO A 152 18.67 -24.07 -3.36
N CYS A 153 17.39 -23.73 -3.28
CA CYS A 153 16.72 -23.45 -2.00
C CYS A 153 16.74 -24.66 -1.04
N ARG A 154 16.60 -25.89 -1.57
CA ARG A 154 16.75 -27.15 -0.82
C ARG A 154 18.09 -27.36 -0.07
N ASP A 155 19.13 -26.61 -0.45
CA ASP A 155 20.43 -26.71 0.20
C ASP A 155 20.43 -25.95 1.55
N PHE A 156 19.55 -24.96 1.71
CA PHE A 156 19.28 -24.29 2.98
C PHE A 156 18.41 -25.18 3.88
N LYS A 157 19.04 -25.94 4.79
CA LYS A 157 18.29 -26.75 5.76
C LYS A 157 17.55 -25.87 6.76
N GLY A 158 16.37 -26.29 7.18
CA GLY A 158 15.48 -25.51 8.06
C GLY A 158 14.61 -24.48 7.34
N LEU A 159 14.57 -24.50 6.01
CA LEU A 159 13.63 -23.71 5.22
C LEU A 159 12.20 -24.23 5.41
N ASP A 160 11.26 -23.32 5.68
CA ASP A 160 9.84 -23.64 5.85
C ASP A 160 9.04 -23.07 4.66
N ASN A 161 8.56 -23.93 3.76
CA ASN A 161 7.85 -23.51 2.54
C ASN A 161 6.50 -22.82 2.82
N ASP A 162 5.92 -22.99 4.02
CA ASP A 162 4.69 -22.32 4.42
C ASP A 162 4.94 -20.93 4.98
N LYS A 163 6.19 -20.61 5.31
CA LYS A 163 6.59 -19.32 5.86
C LYS A 163 7.19 -18.40 4.80
N PRO A 164 6.84 -17.12 4.85
CA PRO A 164 7.44 -16.16 3.95
C PRO A 164 8.91 -15.89 4.24
N ILE A 165 9.65 -15.51 3.19
CA ILE A 165 11.01 -14.95 3.30
C ILE A 165 10.95 -13.55 3.88
N SER A 166 11.75 -13.27 4.92
CA SER A 166 11.97 -11.92 5.45
C SER A 166 13.25 -11.26 4.94
N GLY A 167 14.14 -12.01 4.30
CA GLY A 167 15.40 -11.51 3.76
C GLY A 167 16.48 -12.57 3.71
N ILE A 168 17.71 -12.15 3.38
CA ILE A 168 18.92 -12.96 3.47
C ILE A 168 19.88 -12.35 4.46
N ALA A 169 20.87 -13.12 4.89
CA ALA A 169 21.95 -12.60 5.71
C ALA A 169 23.30 -13.18 5.29
N LEU A 170 24.31 -12.31 5.28
CA LEU A 170 25.71 -12.65 5.03
C LEU A 170 26.47 -12.64 6.36
N VAL A 171 27.33 -13.62 6.57
CA VAL A 171 28.09 -13.74 7.82
C VAL A 171 29.56 -14.07 7.59
N GLN A 172 30.37 -13.73 8.59
CA GLN A 172 31.76 -14.11 8.62
C GLN A 172 31.93 -15.63 8.47
N HIS A 173 32.73 -16.06 7.49
CA HIS A 173 33.04 -17.47 7.27
C HIS A 173 34.21 -17.94 8.17
N GLY A 174 35.33 -17.24 8.09
CA GLY A 174 36.53 -17.49 8.86
C GLY A 174 37.34 -16.20 8.99
N SER A 175 38.48 -16.27 9.68
CA SER A 175 39.40 -15.13 9.72
C SER A 175 40.17 -15.01 8.41
N SER A 176 40.43 -13.77 7.99
CA SER A 176 41.14 -13.47 6.76
C SER A 176 42.05 -12.27 6.95
N ALA A 177 43.14 -12.23 6.19
CA ALA A 177 44.10 -11.13 6.26
C ALA A 177 43.65 -9.99 5.35
N GLY A 178 43.60 -8.77 5.92
CA GLY A 178 43.30 -7.55 5.18
C GLY A 178 41.81 -7.22 5.07
N THR A 179 41.49 -6.29 4.17
CA THR A 179 40.13 -5.80 3.96
C THR A 179 39.57 -6.34 2.65
N HIS A 180 38.34 -6.82 2.70
CA HIS A 180 37.62 -7.35 1.53
C HIS A 180 36.51 -6.37 1.14
N HIS A 181 36.28 -6.24 -0.17
CA HIS A 181 35.24 -5.36 -0.72
C HIS A 181 34.48 -6.07 -1.84
N LEU A 182 33.21 -6.33 -1.57
CA LEU A 182 32.25 -6.99 -2.45
C LEU A 182 31.11 -6.05 -2.80
N PHE A 183 30.51 -6.24 -3.98
CA PHE A 183 29.27 -5.59 -4.37
C PHE A 183 28.22 -6.67 -4.64
N LEU A 184 27.02 -6.46 -4.10
CA LEU A 184 25.87 -7.34 -4.31
C LEU A 184 24.77 -6.59 -5.03
N ASP A 185 24.22 -7.22 -6.05
CA ASP A 185 23.12 -6.68 -6.83
C ASP A 185 22.18 -7.81 -7.26
N GLN A 186 20.92 -7.47 -7.47
CA GLN A 186 19.89 -8.34 -7.99
C GLN A 186 19.72 -9.64 -7.20
N VAL A 187 19.51 -9.50 -5.89
CA VAL A 187 19.23 -10.60 -4.98
C VAL A 187 17.78 -11.04 -5.13
N GLU A 188 17.56 -12.25 -5.62
CA GLU A 188 16.23 -12.71 -6.04
C GLU A 188 16.05 -14.23 -5.97
N PHE A 189 14.80 -14.67 -5.91
CA PHE A 189 14.40 -16.07 -5.98
C PHE A 189 13.83 -16.39 -7.36
N LEU A 190 14.41 -17.36 -8.06
CA LEU A 190 13.93 -17.83 -9.36
C LEU A 190 13.36 -19.24 -9.27
N PRO A 191 12.29 -19.55 -10.01
CA PRO A 191 11.85 -20.93 -10.16
C PRO A 191 12.90 -21.78 -10.88
N LYS A 192 12.88 -23.10 -10.65
CA LYS A 192 13.77 -24.05 -11.33
C LYS A 192 13.69 -23.97 -12.85
N ALA A 193 12.47 -23.81 -13.36
CA ALA A 193 12.15 -23.72 -14.76
C ALA A 193 11.46 -22.38 -15.01
N TYR A 194 12.04 -21.60 -15.90
CA TYR A 194 11.46 -20.40 -16.47
C TYR A 194 11.66 -20.44 -17.98
N SER A 195 10.89 -19.65 -18.72
CA SER A 195 11.00 -19.63 -20.18
C SER A 195 12.33 -19.02 -20.62
N GLU A 196 13.08 -19.75 -21.46
CA GLU A 196 14.33 -19.30 -22.07
C GLU A 196 14.19 -18.98 -23.56
N VAL A 197 12.95 -18.82 -24.05
CA VAL A 197 12.70 -18.43 -25.44
C VAL A 197 13.34 -17.07 -25.71
N LYS A 198 14.16 -17.01 -26.77
CA LYS A 198 14.89 -15.80 -27.15
C LYS A 198 13.92 -14.66 -27.47
N LEU A 199 14.17 -13.51 -26.87
CA LEU A 199 13.45 -12.26 -27.15
C LEU A 199 13.89 -11.68 -28.50
N SER A 200 13.15 -12.03 -29.56
CA SER A 200 13.49 -11.64 -30.94
C SER A 200 12.73 -10.42 -31.45
N SER A 201 11.56 -10.13 -30.89
CA SER A 201 10.76 -8.96 -31.27
C SER A 201 11.24 -7.70 -30.57
N PRO A 202 11.25 -6.54 -31.26
CA PRO A 202 11.61 -5.27 -30.65
C PRO A 202 10.63 -4.90 -29.53
N ALA A 203 11.12 -4.14 -28.56
CA ALA A 203 10.27 -3.58 -27.54
C ALA A 203 9.36 -2.46 -28.07
N VAL A 204 8.25 -2.20 -27.37
CA VAL A 204 7.23 -1.25 -27.85
C VAL A 204 7.01 -0.18 -26.80
N LEU A 205 7.74 0.93 -26.95
CA LEU A 205 7.48 2.17 -26.23
C LEU A 205 6.35 2.92 -26.95
N THR A 206 5.21 3.09 -26.31
CA THR A 206 4.00 3.64 -26.95
C THR A 206 3.93 5.16 -26.80
N ALA A 207 4.26 5.69 -25.63
CA ALA A 207 4.23 7.13 -25.34
C ALA A 207 5.33 7.57 -24.39
N VAL A 208 5.73 8.84 -24.51
CA VAL A 208 6.64 9.54 -23.60
C VAL A 208 6.09 10.95 -23.42
N ASN A 209 5.63 11.27 -22.21
CA ASN A 209 4.95 12.53 -21.91
C ASN A 209 5.67 13.25 -20.76
N ALA A 210 6.01 14.53 -20.93
CA ALA A 210 6.57 15.33 -19.84
C ALA A 210 5.47 16.05 -19.06
N TYR A 211 5.62 16.14 -17.74
CA TYR A 211 4.75 16.93 -16.87
C TYR A 211 5.51 18.11 -16.29
N ASP A 212 6.51 17.86 -15.44
CA ASP A 212 7.41 18.87 -14.88
C ASP A 212 8.86 18.41 -15.05
N LYS A 213 9.52 18.03 -13.95
CA LYS A 213 10.76 17.24 -13.96
C LYS A 213 10.53 15.75 -14.22
N MET A 214 9.28 15.32 -14.31
CA MET A 214 8.91 13.91 -14.51
C MET A 214 8.55 13.64 -15.96
N VAL A 215 9.08 12.55 -16.50
CA VAL A 215 8.73 11.99 -17.80
C VAL A 215 7.99 10.67 -17.61
N HIS A 216 6.77 10.56 -18.13
CA HIS A 216 5.97 9.33 -18.09
C HIS A 216 6.17 8.51 -19.35
N LEU A 217 6.76 7.32 -19.19
CA LEU A 217 6.93 6.35 -20.25
C LEU A 217 5.81 5.31 -20.17
N LYS A 218 5.20 5.00 -21.32
CA LYS A 218 4.20 3.94 -21.45
C LYS A 218 4.64 2.94 -22.50
N TRP A 219 4.33 1.66 -22.28
CA TRP A 219 4.70 0.59 -23.19
C TRP A 219 3.58 -0.44 -23.35
N GLN A 220 3.72 -1.31 -24.34
CA GLN A 220 2.82 -2.43 -24.56
C GLN A 220 3.60 -3.73 -24.50
N LEU A 221 3.24 -4.59 -23.55
CA LEU A 221 3.88 -5.89 -23.38
C LEU A 221 3.29 -6.92 -24.36
N PRO A 222 4.13 -7.69 -25.07
CA PRO A 222 3.66 -8.85 -25.82
C PRO A 222 3.29 -9.99 -24.87
N LEU A 223 2.41 -10.89 -25.32
CA LEU A 223 2.01 -12.08 -24.57
C LEU A 223 3.10 -13.16 -24.67
N THR A 224 4.18 -13.01 -23.92
CA THR A 224 5.21 -14.05 -23.78
C THR A 224 5.70 -14.16 -22.33
N PRO A 225 5.82 -15.39 -21.79
CA PRO A 225 6.29 -15.62 -20.42
C PRO A 225 7.81 -15.41 -20.26
N SER A 226 8.54 -15.14 -21.34
CA SER A 226 10.01 -14.98 -21.32
C SER A 226 10.47 -13.60 -20.85
N ILE A 227 9.60 -12.59 -20.93
CA ILE A 227 9.96 -11.23 -20.52
C ILE A 227 9.78 -11.12 -19.02
N ARG A 228 10.80 -10.57 -18.37
CA ARG A 228 10.83 -10.38 -16.93
C ARG A 228 10.89 -8.91 -16.54
N TYR A 229 11.71 -8.13 -17.23
CA TYR A 229 11.84 -6.70 -16.98
C TYR A 229 11.77 -5.89 -18.27
N ILE A 230 11.44 -4.62 -18.10
CA ILE A 230 11.59 -3.55 -19.08
C ILE A 230 12.85 -2.78 -18.65
N LYS A 231 13.85 -2.68 -19.53
CA LYS A 231 15.03 -1.84 -19.30
C LYS A 231 14.88 -0.54 -20.05
N ILE A 232 15.12 0.57 -19.37
CA ILE A 232 14.86 1.91 -19.86
C ILE A 232 16.18 2.62 -20.10
N TYR A 233 16.30 3.22 -21.28
CA TYR A 233 17.45 3.99 -21.70
C TYR A 233 17.05 5.43 -21.94
N ARG A 234 17.91 6.35 -21.52
CA ARG A 234 17.76 7.80 -21.69
C ARG A 234 19.00 8.39 -22.33
N SER A 235 18.81 9.38 -23.18
CA SER A 235 19.87 10.14 -23.84
C SER A 235 19.55 11.63 -23.83
N LEU A 236 20.58 12.47 -23.73
CA LEU A 236 20.47 13.93 -23.82
C LEU A 236 20.64 14.44 -25.26
N ASP A 237 21.29 13.66 -26.12
CA ASP A 237 21.68 14.06 -27.49
C ASP A 237 21.07 13.17 -28.59
N GLY A 238 20.36 12.10 -28.19
CA GLY A 238 19.75 11.12 -29.08
C GLY A 238 20.74 10.09 -29.64
N LYS A 239 22.01 10.13 -29.23
CA LYS A 239 23.10 9.26 -29.72
C LYS A 239 23.61 8.33 -28.64
N GLU A 240 24.07 8.88 -27.52
CA GLU A 240 24.59 8.11 -26.40
C GLU A 240 23.48 7.86 -25.38
N TYR A 241 23.19 6.60 -25.10
CA TYR A 241 22.09 6.19 -24.24
C TYR A 241 22.62 5.49 -22.99
N ASP A 242 22.28 6.06 -21.83
CA ASP A 242 22.55 5.46 -20.54
C ASP A 242 21.32 4.65 -20.09
N PRO A 243 21.52 3.46 -19.51
CA PRO A 243 20.44 2.75 -18.88
C PRO A 243 20.10 3.44 -17.54
N VAL A 244 18.83 3.82 -17.35
CA VAL A 244 18.40 4.60 -16.18
C VAL A 244 17.53 3.83 -15.20
N ALA A 245 16.85 2.77 -15.66
CA ALA A 245 16.00 1.96 -14.80
C ALA A 245 15.72 0.57 -15.38
N ILE A 246 15.32 -0.34 -14.49
CA ILE A 246 14.59 -1.56 -14.83
C ILE A 246 13.23 -1.57 -14.13
N LYS A 247 12.19 -2.05 -14.82
CA LYS A 247 10.82 -2.15 -14.30
C LYS A 247 10.24 -3.54 -14.53
N PRO A 248 9.51 -4.12 -13.57
CA PRO A 248 8.88 -5.43 -13.74
C PRO A 248 7.70 -5.39 -14.71
N ILE A 249 7.41 -6.54 -15.33
CA ILE A 249 6.35 -6.70 -16.33
C ILE A 249 4.91 -6.54 -15.83
N TYR A 250 4.67 -6.45 -14.52
CA TYR A 250 3.32 -6.10 -14.04
C TYR A 250 3.00 -4.60 -14.21
N MET A 251 4.01 -3.78 -14.50
CA MET A 251 3.85 -2.34 -14.74
C MET A 251 3.59 -2.07 -16.22
N GLN A 252 2.65 -1.18 -16.52
CA GLN A 252 2.37 -0.73 -17.90
C GLN A 252 3.08 0.59 -18.25
N SER A 253 3.61 1.26 -17.24
CA SER A 253 4.25 2.55 -17.37
C SER A 253 5.23 2.82 -16.22
N CYS A 254 6.04 3.87 -16.35
CA CYS A 254 6.78 4.41 -15.20
C CYS A 254 7.06 5.91 -15.35
N LEU A 255 7.31 6.57 -14.23
CA LEU A 255 7.92 7.90 -14.22
C LEU A 255 9.45 7.81 -14.13
N ASP A 256 10.12 8.59 -14.95
CA ASP A 256 11.56 8.86 -14.89
C ASP A 256 11.79 10.30 -14.40
N ASP A 257 12.72 10.49 -13.47
CA ASP A 257 13.12 11.80 -12.97
C ASP A 257 14.17 12.42 -13.90
N ALA A 258 13.73 13.42 -14.65
CA ALA A 258 14.46 14.18 -15.64
C ALA A 258 14.62 15.64 -15.14
N PRO A 259 15.56 15.90 -14.20
CA PRO A 259 15.49 17.05 -13.30
C PRO A 259 15.69 18.41 -13.96
N THR A 260 16.31 18.44 -15.14
CA THR A 260 16.56 19.69 -15.89
C THR A 260 15.34 20.06 -16.72
N ILE A 261 14.68 21.16 -16.37
CA ILE A 261 13.54 21.75 -17.10
C ILE A 261 14.02 22.37 -18.41
N GLY A 262 13.26 22.19 -19.49
CA GLY A 262 13.58 22.69 -20.83
C GLY A 262 14.59 21.83 -21.59
N GLN A 263 15.09 20.76 -20.97
CA GLN A 263 16.01 19.80 -21.60
C GLN A 263 15.23 18.83 -22.47
N LYS A 264 15.78 18.54 -23.65
CA LYS A 264 15.32 17.46 -24.52
C LYS A 264 15.89 16.13 -24.05
N TYR A 265 15.05 15.12 -23.97
CA TYR A 265 15.42 13.76 -23.62
C TYR A 265 14.92 12.80 -24.69
N PHE A 266 15.71 11.77 -24.94
CA PHE A 266 15.39 10.70 -25.89
C PHE A 266 15.33 9.39 -25.13
N TYR A 267 14.25 8.63 -25.33
CA TYR A 267 14.02 7.36 -24.65
C TYR A 267 13.84 6.22 -25.63
N LYS A 268 14.36 5.07 -25.23
CA LYS A 268 14.07 3.77 -25.84
C LYS A 268 14.11 2.70 -24.76
N ILE A 269 13.47 1.56 -25.02
CA ILE A 269 13.41 0.46 -24.06
C ILE A 269 13.83 -0.86 -24.71
N THR A 270 14.19 -1.83 -23.87
CA THR A 270 14.32 -3.25 -24.25
C THR A 270 13.55 -4.13 -23.27
N TRP A 271 13.18 -5.32 -23.74
CA TRP A 271 12.72 -6.39 -22.86
C TRP A 271 13.93 -7.18 -22.35
N LEU A 272 13.92 -7.55 -21.08
CA LEU A 272 14.92 -8.41 -20.45
C LEU A 272 14.29 -9.76 -20.11
N ASP A 273 15.00 -10.85 -20.43
CA ASP A 273 14.65 -12.19 -19.95
C ASP A 273 15.19 -12.45 -18.53
N TYR A 274 14.91 -13.65 -18.00
CA TYR A 274 15.38 -14.12 -16.69
C TYR A 274 16.91 -14.21 -16.57
N ASN A 275 17.63 -14.21 -17.70
CA ASN A 275 19.08 -14.22 -17.77
C ASN A 275 19.67 -12.84 -18.11
N TYR A 276 18.85 -11.78 -18.10
CA TYR A 276 19.21 -10.40 -18.42
C TYR A 276 19.72 -10.23 -19.86
N LYS A 277 19.26 -11.09 -20.78
CA LYS A 277 19.47 -10.87 -22.21
C LYS A 277 18.39 -9.94 -22.75
N GLU A 278 18.82 -8.99 -23.56
CA GLU A 278 17.95 -7.95 -24.10
C GLU A 278 17.33 -8.36 -25.45
N SER A 279 16.09 -7.92 -25.67
CA SER A 279 15.49 -7.85 -26.99
C SER A 279 16.14 -6.77 -27.85
N PRO A 280 15.81 -6.67 -29.15
CA PRO A 280 16.03 -5.45 -29.91
C PRO A 280 15.34 -4.24 -29.24
N PHE A 281 15.90 -3.05 -29.45
CA PHE A 281 15.37 -1.78 -28.95
C PHE A 281 14.00 -1.46 -29.54
N SER A 282 13.21 -0.71 -28.78
CA SER A 282 12.09 0.06 -29.32
C SER A 282 12.56 1.20 -30.22
N GLU A 283 11.63 1.75 -30.99
CA GLU A 283 11.79 3.07 -31.58
C GLU A 283 12.13 4.12 -30.50
N THR A 284 12.98 5.08 -30.87
CA THR A 284 13.31 6.22 -30.01
C THR A 284 12.14 7.20 -29.98
N LYS A 285 11.82 7.72 -28.79
CA LYS A 285 10.89 8.84 -28.61
C LYS A 285 11.58 10.02 -27.94
N GLU A 286 11.32 11.20 -28.47
CA GLU A 286 11.81 12.48 -27.93
C GLU A 286 10.73 13.11 -27.05
N VAL A 287 11.15 13.77 -25.98
CA VAL A 287 10.32 14.61 -25.14
C VAL A 287 11.13 15.78 -24.60
N GLN A 288 10.48 16.90 -24.28
CA GLN A 288 11.11 18.03 -23.61
C GLN A 288 10.40 18.31 -22.30
N THR A 289 11.14 18.38 -21.20
CA THR A 289 10.60 18.76 -19.90
C THR A 289 10.19 20.23 -19.92
N MET A 290 9.12 20.57 -19.20
CA MET A 290 8.62 21.94 -19.14
C MET A 290 8.11 22.23 -17.74
N ARG A 291 8.23 23.49 -17.30
CA ARG A 291 7.69 23.88 -16.00
C ARG A 291 6.17 23.79 -16.04
N MET A 292 5.60 23.09 -15.06
CA MET A 292 4.15 22.97 -14.91
C MET A 292 3.61 24.06 -13.98
N ASP A 293 2.42 24.59 -14.29
CA ASP A 293 1.68 25.42 -13.33
C ASP A 293 1.12 24.56 -12.19
N ASN A 294 0.89 25.16 -11.01
CA ASN A 294 0.47 24.39 -9.83
C ASN A 294 -0.84 23.62 -10.06
N ALA A 295 -1.80 24.18 -10.80
CA ALA A 295 -3.09 23.53 -11.04
C ALA A 295 -2.91 22.24 -11.86
N LYS A 296 -2.12 22.28 -12.93
CA LYS A 296 -1.78 21.09 -13.72
C LYS A 296 -0.92 20.10 -12.94
N LEU A 297 -0.03 20.59 -12.07
CA LEU A 297 0.78 19.74 -11.21
C LEU A 297 -0.09 18.98 -10.20
N PHE A 298 -1.08 19.64 -9.60
CA PHE A 298 -2.04 19.00 -8.71
C PHE A 298 -2.89 17.96 -9.46
N ASP A 299 -3.32 18.28 -10.68
CA ASP A 299 -4.02 17.33 -11.54
C ASP A 299 -3.15 16.11 -11.86
N PHE A 300 -1.88 16.31 -12.19
CA PHE A 300 -0.92 15.23 -12.42
C PHE A 300 -0.73 14.34 -11.19
N ILE A 301 -0.54 14.94 -10.01
CA ILE A 301 -0.39 14.22 -8.75
C ILE A 301 -1.66 13.39 -8.47
N GLN A 302 -2.85 14.00 -8.57
CA GLN A 302 -4.12 13.31 -8.36
C GLN A 302 -4.28 12.11 -9.32
N LEU A 303 -4.04 12.31 -10.61
CA LEU A 303 -4.17 11.26 -11.62
C LEU A 303 -3.15 10.12 -11.43
N ALA A 304 -1.97 10.40 -10.90
CA ALA A 304 -0.99 9.37 -10.52
C ALA A 304 -1.51 8.51 -9.35
N HIS A 305 -2.06 9.12 -8.30
CA HIS A 305 -2.70 8.38 -7.21
C HIS A 305 -3.88 7.52 -7.70
N ILE A 306 -4.68 8.01 -8.66
CA ILE A 306 -5.78 7.26 -9.28
C ILE A 306 -5.26 6.09 -10.13
N ASN A 307 -4.14 6.29 -10.85
CA ASN A 307 -3.56 5.27 -11.72
C ASN A 307 -3.22 3.97 -10.96
N TYR A 308 -2.92 4.09 -9.66
CA TYR A 308 -2.76 2.94 -8.77
C TYR A 308 -3.95 1.97 -8.82
N PHE A 309 -5.18 2.48 -8.84
CA PHE A 309 -6.38 1.66 -8.93
C PHE A 309 -6.74 1.29 -10.35
N VAL A 310 -6.34 2.10 -11.34
CA VAL A 310 -6.54 1.79 -12.76
C VAL A 310 -5.80 0.51 -13.13
N GLU A 311 -4.53 0.36 -12.74
CA GLU A 311 -3.69 -0.78 -13.10
C GLU A 311 -3.79 -1.98 -12.15
N ASN A 312 -4.03 -1.78 -10.84
CA ASN A 312 -3.99 -2.86 -9.84
C ASN A 312 -5.37 -3.45 -9.53
N TYR A 313 -5.86 -4.34 -10.39
CA TYR A 313 -7.14 -5.03 -10.20
C TYR A 313 -7.16 -6.44 -10.75
N ASP A 314 -8.06 -7.27 -10.21
CA ASP A 314 -8.33 -8.59 -10.76
C ASP A 314 -9.34 -8.49 -11.92
N ILE A 315 -8.98 -9.06 -13.06
CA ILE A 315 -9.79 -8.95 -14.28
C ILE A 315 -11.16 -9.64 -14.15
N ASN A 316 -11.28 -10.69 -13.33
CA ASN A 316 -12.49 -11.51 -13.21
C ASN A 316 -13.55 -10.86 -12.31
N SER A 317 -13.12 -10.37 -11.15
CA SER A 317 -13.98 -9.70 -10.18
C SER A 317 -14.11 -8.19 -10.46
N GLY A 318 -13.13 -7.57 -11.11
CA GLY A 318 -13.02 -6.11 -11.25
C GLY A 318 -12.53 -5.40 -9.97
N MET A 319 -12.41 -6.14 -8.87
CA MET A 319 -12.04 -5.63 -7.55
C MET A 319 -10.54 -5.32 -7.47
N TYR A 320 -10.20 -4.45 -6.52
CA TYR A 320 -8.81 -4.08 -6.26
C TYR A 320 -8.01 -5.28 -5.72
N MET A 321 -6.82 -5.46 -6.29
CA MET A 321 -5.90 -6.55 -5.95
C MET A 321 -4.76 -5.99 -5.09
N PRO A 322 -4.79 -6.17 -3.76
CA PRO A 322 -3.78 -5.61 -2.86
C PRO A 322 -2.39 -6.22 -3.04
N TYR A 323 -2.29 -7.44 -3.55
CA TYR A 323 -1.05 -8.15 -3.78
C TYR A 323 -1.30 -9.32 -4.75
N ARG A 324 -0.24 -9.80 -5.39
CA ARG A 324 -0.29 -10.91 -6.34
C ARG A 324 0.22 -12.16 -5.65
N LEU A 325 -0.61 -13.19 -5.51
CA LEU A 325 -0.15 -14.52 -5.10
C LEU A 325 -0.07 -15.44 -6.30
N LYS A 326 0.89 -16.38 -6.24
CA LYS A 326 1.12 -17.42 -7.24
C LYS A 326 -0.15 -18.20 -7.59
N GLU A 327 -0.91 -18.59 -6.58
CA GLU A 327 -1.99 -19.58 -6.71
C GLU A 327 -3.40 -18.98 -6.63
N LYS A 328 -3.51 -17.73 -6.14
CA LYS A 328 -4.79 -17.10 -5.83
C LYS A 328 -4.80 -15.64 -6.29
N ALA A 329 -5.93 -15.19 -6.81
CA ALA A 329 -6.16 -13.77 -7.07
C ALA A 329 -6.83 -13.17 -5.84
N VAL A 330 -6.06 -12.75 -4.84
CA VAL A 330 -6.66 -12.16 -3.64
C VAL A 330 -7.15 -10.76 -3.94
N VAL A 331 -8.41 -10.48 -3.61
CA VAL A 331 -9.03 -9.16 -3.77
C VAL A 331 -9.56 -8.65 -2.44
N SER A 332 -9.49 -7.33 -2.24
CA SER A 332 -9.83 -6.68 -0.97
C SER A 332 -11.20 -6.04 -1.02
N THR A 333 -12.07 -6.38 -0.08
CA THR A 333 -13.39 -5.76 0.05
C THR A 333 -13.26 -4.29 0.44
N LYS A 334 -12.49 -4.01 1.50
CA LYS A 334 -12.34 -2.65 2.04
C LYS A 334 -11.66 -1.70 1.04
N GLU A 335 -10.52 -2.11 0.48
CA GLU A 335 -9.73 -1.22 -0.39
C GLU A 335 -10.40 -1.02 -1.77
N THR A 336 -11.30 -1.92 -2.17
CA THR A 336 -12.13 -1.71 -3.38
C THR A 336 -13.09 -0.53 -3.22
N GLY A 337 -13.53 -0.17 -2.00
CA GLY A 337 -14.35 1.03 -1.77
C GLY A 337 -13.63 2.30 -2.24
N GLY A 338 -12.38 2.50 -1.80
CA GLY A 338 -11.54 3.61 -2.25
C GLY A 338 -11.21 3.55 -3.75
N ALA A 339 -11.05 2.34 -4.30
CA ALA A 339 -10.84 2.14 -5.73
C ALA A 339 -12.05 2.58 -6.56
N ILE A 340 -13.28 2.27 -6.13
CA ILE A 340 -14.51 2.70 -6.81
C ILE A 340 -14.57 4.22 -6.88
N LEU A 341 -14.39 4.91 -5.74
CA LEU A 341 -14.40 6.38 -5.70
C LEU A 341 -13.34 6.97 -6.66
N SER A 342 -12.12 6.44 -6.62
CA SER A 342 -11.02 6.88 -7.50
C SER A 342 -11.33 6.65 -8.98
N LEU A 343 -12.00 5.55 -9.33
CA LEU A 343 -12.41 5.27 -10.72
C LEU A 343 -13.50 6.23 -11.21
N LEU A 344 -14.43 6.66 -10.35
CA LEU A 344 -15.40 7.69 -10.71
C LEU A 344 -14.69 9.01 -11.06
N ILE A 345 -13.70 9.39 -10.25
CA ILE A 345 -12.85 10.56 -10.52
C ILE A 345 -12.07 10.34 -11.82
N ALA A 346 -11.53 9.14 -12.08
CA ALA A 346 -10.84 8.83 -13.34
C ALA A 346 -11.73 9.06 -14.57
N ALA A 347 -13.03 8.76 -14.48
CA ALA A 347 -13.99 9.03 -15.54
C ALA A 347 -14.28 10.52 -15.70
N GLU A 348 -14.49 11.23 -14.59
CA GLU A 348 -14.78 12.67 -14.58
C GLU A 348 -13.60 13.51 -15.08
N ARG A 349 -12.38 13.03 -14.82
CA ARG A 349 -11.12 13.66 -15.23
C ARG A 349 -10.61 13.14 -16.58
N GLU A 350 -11.42 12.38 -17.30
CA GLU A 350 -11.16 11.83 -18.64
C GLU A 350 -9.89 10.96 -18.75
N GLN A 351 -9.35 10.46 -17.62
CA GLN A 351 -8.25 9.48 -17.62
C GLN A 351 -8.73 8.11 -18.10
N LEU A 352 -9.97 7.75 -17.78
CA LEU A 352 -10.67 6.59 -18.30
C LEU A 352 -11.99 7.00 -18.92
N SER A 353 -12.44 6.26 -19.93
CA SER A 353 -13.80 6.47 -20.43
C SER A 353 -14.84 6.07 -19.37
N ARG A 354 -15.93 6.84 -19.30
CA ARG A 354 -17.07 6.51 -18.42
C ARG A 354 -17.59 5.08 -18.62
N GLN A 355 -17.57 4.58 -19.86
CA GLN A 355 -17.96 3.20 -20.17
C GLN A 355 -16.99 2.16 -19.59
N ALA A 356 -15.67 2.41 -19.64
CA ALA A 356 -14.68 1.51 -19.04
C ALA A 356 -14.90 1.40 -17.52
N VAL A 357 -15.19 2.52 -16.86
CA VAL A 357 -15.50 2.56 -15.42
C VAL A 357 -16.83 1.87 -15.12
N PHE A 358 -17.88 2.12 -15.92
CA PHE A 358 -19.16 1.41 -15.81
C PHE A 358 -18.98 -0.11 -15.90
N ASN A 359 -18.25 -0.59 -16.91
CA ASN A 359 -17.99 -2.01 -17.11
C ASN A 359 -17.25 -2.64 -15.93
N ARG A 360 -16.28 -1.91 -15.35
CA ARG A 360 -15.52 -2.38 -14.19
C ARG A 360 -16.38 -2.43 -12.93
N ILE A 361 -17.15 -1.39 -12.63
CA ILE A 361 -18.05 -1.36 -11.46
C ILE A 361 -19.17 -2.40 -11.62
N SER A 362 -19.72 -2.57 -12.81
CA SER A 362 -20.69 -3.64 -13.09
C SER A 362 -20.11 -5.04 -12.82
N ARG A 363 -18.83 -5.26 -13.12
CA ARG A 363 -18.15 -6.53 -12.81
C ARG A 363 -18.01 -6.74 -11.31
N ILE A 364 -17.63 -5.70 -10.55
CA ILE A 364 -17.57 -5.73 -9.08
C ILE A 364 -18.93 -6.12 -8.50
N VAL A 365 -20.00 -5.44 -8.93
CA VAL A 365 -21.36 -5.70 -8.43
C VAL A 365 -21.82 -7.12 -8.79
N ASN A 366 -21.52 -7.60 -9.99
CA ASN A 366 -21.86 -8.96 -10.42
C ASN A 366 -21.10 -10.04 -9.63
N PHE A 367 -19.83 -9.78 -9.29
CA PHE A 367 -19.05 -10.64 -8.43
C PHE A 367 -19.66 -10.71 -7.03
N LEU A 368 -19.86 -9.56 -6.37
CA LEU A 368 -20.40 -9.46 -5.01
C LEU A 368 -21.82 -10.04 -4.89
N SER A 369 -22.63 -9.95 -5.95
CA SER A 369 -23.98 -10.51 -5.97
C SER A 369 -23.99 -12.03 -5.77
N LYS A 370 -22.92 -12.72 -6.22
CA LYS A 370 -22.74 -14.17 -6.17
C LYS A 370 -21.76 -14.62 -5.08
N ALA A 371 -20.92 -13.71 -4.58
CA ALA A 371 -19.90 -14.01 -3.58
C ALA A 371 -20.52 -14.51 -2.27
N GLN A 372 -19.78 -15.38 -1.59
CA GLN A 372 -20.15 -15.87 -0.27
C GLN A 372 -20.21 -14.70 0.72
N ASN A 373 -21.28 -14.66 1.52
CA ASN A 373 -21.56 -13.62 2.50
C ASN A 373 -22.28 -14.23 3.70
N TYR A 374 -22.28 -13.52 4.81
CA TYR A 374 -23.01 -13.89 6.03
C TYR A 374 -23.83 -12.69 6.51
N HIS A 375 -25.16 -12.83 6.56
CA HIS A 375 -26.10 -11.72 6.80
C HIS A 375 -25.90 -10.51 5.86
N GLY A 376 -25.45 -10.75 4.64
CA GLY A 376 -25.11 -9.71 3.66
C GLY A 376 -23.72 -9.07 3.83
N VAL A 377 -22.97 -9.44 4.88
CA VAL A 377 -21.60 -8.96 5.13
C VAL A 377 -20.58 -9.81 4.39
N PHE A 378 -19.52 -9.17 3.91
CA PHE A 378 -18.42 -9.80 3.20
C PHE A 378 -17.17 -9.96 4.09
N PRO A 379 -16.31 -10.96 3.82
CA PRO A 379 -14.98 -11.05 4.41
C PRO A 379 -14.11 -9.87 3.98
N ALA A 380 -13.03 -9.62 4.72
CA ALA A 380 -12.03 -8.62 4.34
C ALA A 380 -11.40 -8.91 2.97
N TYR A 381 -11.20 -10.20 2.65
CA TYR A 381 -10.59 -10.66 1.41
C TYR A 381 -11.35 -11.82 0.78
N PHE A 382 -11.30 -11.91 -0.55
CA PHE A 382 -11.79 -13.03 -1.33
C PHE A 382 -10.68 -13.62 -2.22
N ASP A 383 -10.82 -14.90 -2.57
CA ASP A 383 -10.29 -15.39 -3.85
C ASP A 383 -11.20 -14.86 -4.97
N GLY A 384 -10.72 -13.85 -5.69
CA GLY A 384 -11.44 -13.14 -6.75
C GLY A 384 -11.85 -14.02 -7.95
N ARG A 385 -11.26 -15.20 -8.11
CA ARG A 385 -11.68 -16.17 -9.14
C ARG A 385 -12.85 -17.04 -8.69
N LYS A 386 -12.98 -17.30 -7.40
CA LYS A 386 -13.95 -18.24 -6.82
C LYS A 386 -15.11 -17.57 -6.08
N GLY A 387 -14.91 -16.34 -5.60
CA GLY A 387 -15.92 -15.64 -4.78
C GLY A 387 -16.07 -16.22 -3.37
N VAL A 388 -15.05 -16.93 -2.88
CA VAL A 388 -15.02 -17.51 -1.52
C VAL A 388 -14.07 -16.72 -0.62
N PRO A 389 -14.31 -16.67 0.71
CA PRO A 389 -13.46 -15.95 1.63
C PRO A 389 -12.02 -16.45 1.59
N GLU A 390 -11.07 -15.51 1.62
CA GLU A 390 -9.67 -15.80 1.91
C GLU A 390 -9.38 -15.34 3.34
N TYR A 391 -9.41 -16.29 4.28
CA TYR A 391 -9.15 -16.02 5.68
C TYR A 391 -7.64 -15.89 5.92
N ALA A 392 -7.12 -14.67 5.76
CA ALA A 392 -5.80 -14.35 6.24
C ALA A 392 -5.73 -14.63 7.75
N PHE A 393 -4.66 -15.28 8.22
CA PHE A 393 -4.44 -15.64 9.64
C PHE A 393 -5.35 -16.72 10.23
N GLY A 394 -6.10 -17.45 9.40
CA GLY A 394 -6.88 -18.61 9.84
C GLY A 394 -8.12 -18.27 10.66
N ARG A 395 -8.60 -17.02 10.60
CA ARG A 395 -9.82 -16.57 11.28
C ARG A 395 -10.99 -16.53 10.31
N GLU A 396 -12.00 -17.35 10.55
CA GLU A 396 -13.21 -17.44 9.71
C GLU A 396 -14.21 -16.31 10.02
N GLU A 397 -13.84 -15.08 9.69
CA GLU A 397 -14.58 -13.86 10.06
C GLU A 397 -15.02 -13.01 8.84
N TYR A 398 -16.14 -12.30 9.03
CA TYR A 398 -16.71 -11.33 8.09
C TYR A 398 -16.53 -9.92 8.65
N ASP A 399 -16.20 -8.95 7.80
CA ASP A 399 -15.79 -7.60 8.22
C ASP A 399 -16.90 -6.58 7.87
N VAL A 400 -17.54 -6.06 8.92
CA VAL A 400 -18.64 -5.10 8.80
C VAL A 400 -18.14 -3.77 8.23
N MET A 401 -16.96 -3.31 8.64
CA MET A 401 -16.42 -2.02 8.17
C MET A 401 -15.94 -2.10 6.72
N ALA A 402 -15.33 -3.23 6.31
CA ALA A 402 -14.97 -3.47 4.92
C ALA A 402 -16.21 -3.47 4.02
N THR A 403 -17.27 -4.13 4.47
CA THR A 403 -18.56 -4.16 3.77
C THR A 403 -19.18 -2.77 3.68
N SER A 404 -19.21 -2.02 4.78
CA SER A 404 -19.70 -0.63 4.77
C SER A 404 -18.94 0.24 3.77
N SER A 405 -17.61 0.14 3.73
CA SER A 405 -16.78 0.94 2.83
C SER A 405 -17.09 0.69 1.34
N ILE A 406 -17.23 -0.58 0.93
CA ILE A 406 -17.54 -0.89 -0.47
C ILE A 406 -18.99 -0.54 -0.83
N ILE A 407 -19.94 -0.75 0.09
CA ILE A 407 -21.36 -0.45 -0.13
C ILE A 407 -21.58 1.05 -0.22
N GLU A 408 -20.96 1.85 0.63
CA GLU A 408 -21.00 3.31 0.56
C GLU A 408 -20.50 3.80 -0.81
N ALA A 409 -19.32 3.30 -1.24
CA ALA A 409 -18.76 3.68 -2.54
C ALA A 409 -19.66 3.25 -3.72
N LEU A 410 -20.31 2.09 -3.61
CA LEU A 410 -21.29 1.64 -4.62
C LEU A 410 -22.55 2.52 -4.62
N LEU A 411 -23.03 3.00 -3.48
CA LEU A 411 -24.16 3.94 -3.43
C LEU A 411 -23.78 5.30 -4.04
N VAL A 412 -22.54 5.77 -3.87
CA VAL A 412 -22.01 6.93 -4.60
C VAL A 412 -21.99 6.65 -6.11
N ALA A 413 -21.49 5.48 -6.54
CA ALA A 413 -21.51 5.08 -7.94
C ALA A 413 -22.94 4.97 -8.51
N LYS A 414 -23.92 4.52 -7.72
CA LYS A 414 -25.34 4.48 -8.07
C LYS A 414 -25.88 5.87 -8.43
N GLN A 415 -25.40 6.93 -7.78
CA GLN A 415 -25.76 8.31 -8.14
C GLN A 415 -25.05 8.81 -9.40
N TYR A 416 -23.79 8.42 -9.61
CA TYR A 416 -23.03 8.79 -10.81
C TYR A 416 -23.56 8.13 -12.09
N PHE A 417 -23.99 6.86 -12.00
CA PHE A 417 -24.63 6.11 -13.07
C PHE A 417 -26.14 6.31 -13.08
N SER A 418 -26.57 7.56 -13.28
CA SER A 418 -27.97 8.00 -13.23
C SER A 418 -28.65 8.19 -14.59
N LYS A 419 -28.01 7.84 -15.72
CA LYS A 419 -28.66 7.99 -17.02
C LYS A 419 -29.89 7.07 -17.14
N ASP A 420 -30.87 7.54 -17.89
CA ASP A 420 -32.10 6.81 -18.21
C ASP A 420 -31.85 5.83 -19.36
N ASN A 421 -31.22 4.71 -19.05
CA ASN A 421 -31.02 3.58 -19.95
C ASN A 421 -30.99 2.26 -19.18
N ASP A 422 -31.25 1.15 -19.87
CA ASP A 422 -31.39 -0.17 -19.25
C ASP A 422 -30.12 -0.66 -18.56
N GLU A 423 -28.93 -0.31 -19.08
CA GLU A 423 -27.65 -0.74 -18.52
C GLU A 423 -27.41 -0.13 -17.13
N GLU A 424 -27.54 1.20 -17.04
CA GLU A 424 -27.37 1.95 -15.79
C GLU A 424 -28.51 1.69 -14.82
N TYR A 425 -29.76 1.57 -15.30
CA TYR A 425 -30.89 1.13 -14.49
C TYR A 425 -30.62 -0.24 -13.86
N GLY A 426 -30.14 -1.21 -14.65
CA GLY A 426 -29.77 -2.53 -14.17
C GLY A 426 -28.65 -2.49 -13.13
N LEU A 427 -27.63 -1.66 -13.32
CA LEU A 427 -26.55 -1.47 -12.34
C LEU A 427 -27.09 -0.90 -11.01
N ARG A 428 -27.89 0.18 -11.07
CA ARG A 428 -28.49 0.82 -9.88
C ARG A 428 -29.35 -0.17 -9.08
N ASN A 429 -30.11 -1.02 -9.76
CA ASN A 429 -30.93 -2.05 -9.10
C ASN A 429 -30.08 -3.11 -8.41
N ARG A 430 -29.03 -3.61 -9.06
CA ARG A 430 -28.12 -4.59 -8.44
C ARG A 430 -27.39 -4.01 -7.23
N ILE A 431 -26.96 -2.74 -7.29
CA ILE A 431 -26.35 -2.05 -6.14
C ILE A 431 -27.35 -1.96 -4.98
N SER A 432 -28.59 -1.56 -5.26
CA SER A 432 -29.64 -1.47 -4.23
C SER A 432 -29.89 -2.84 -3.59
N GLY A 433 -29.97 -3.90 -4.40
CA GLY A 433 -30.12 -5.27 -3.89
C GLY A 433 -28.95 -5.78 -3.05
N LEU A 434 -27.71 -5.29 -3.28
CA LEU A 434 -26.58 -5.57 -2.38
C LEU A 434 -26.75 -4.86 -1.04
N TYR A 435 -27.18 -3.60 -1.05
CA TYR A 435 -27.38 -2.82 0.17
C TYR A 435 -28.54 -3.37 1.02
N ASP A 436 -29.68 -3.67 0.39
CA ASP A 436 -30.89 -4.16 1.07
C ASP A 436 -30.71 -5.57 1.67
N ARG A 437 -29.75 -6.35 1.17
CA ARG A 437 -29.38 -7.69 1.69
C ARG A 437 -28.76 -7.63 3.08
N ILE A 438 -28.16 -6.50 3.46
CA ILE A 438 -27.40 -6.39 4.70
C ILE A 438 -28.36 -6.34 5.88
N ASN A 439 -28.31 -7.36 6.72
CA ASN A 439 -29.15 -7.43 7.92
C ASN A 439 -28.44 -6.82 9.11
N TRP A 440 -28.43 -5.48 9.21
CA TRP A 440 -27.71 -4.74 10.26
C TRP A 440 -28.11 -5.13 11.68
N GLN A 441 -29.36 -5.52 11.90
CA GLN A 441 -29.88 -5.97 13.20
C GLN A 441 -29.22 -7.28 13.66
N MET A 442 -28.79 -8.14 12.73
CA MET A 442 -28.08 -9.39 13.06
C MET A 442 -26.57 -9.18 13.27
N LEU A 443 -26.07 -7.96 13.05
CA LEU A 443 -24.66 -7.59 13.20
C LEU A 443 -24.39 -6.90 14.54
N THR A 444 -25.39 -6.73 15.39
CA THR A 444 -25.21 -6.09 16.70
C THR A 444 -24.57 -7.03 17.71
N MET A 445 -23.89 -6.43 18.69
CA MET A 445 -23.37 -7.14 19.85
C MET A 445 -24.48 -7.87 20.59
N LYS A 446 -24.11 -8.96 21.26
CA LYS A 446 -25.04 -9.71 22.11
C LYS A 446 -25.73 -8.76 23.11
N ASP A 447 -27.05 -8.91 23.24
CA ASP A 447 -27.90 -8.10 24.12
C ASP A 447 -27.91 -6.58 23.83
N SER A 448 -27.45 -6.17 22.64
CA SER A 448 -27.51 -4.79 22.16
C SER A 448 -28.33 -4.69 20.87
N SER A 449 -29.15 -3.65 20.76
CA SER A 449 -29.83 -3.25 19.52
C SER A 449 -29.14 -2.06 18.82
N ASP A 450 -28.10 -1.50 19.45
CA ASP A 450 -27.52 -0.22 19.04
C ASP A 450 -26.08 -0.36 18.55
N ILE A 451 -25.35 -1.39 19.00
CA ILE A 451 -23.90 -1.45 18.83
C ILE A 451 -23.55 -2.56 17.86
N LEU A 452 -22.98 -2.21 16.72
CA LEU A 452 -22.48 -3.14 15.72
C LEU A 452 -21.17 -3.80 16.16
N CYS A 453 -21.03 -5.08 15.86
CA CYS A 453 -19.75 -5.78 15.89
C CYS A 453 -18.90 -5.38 14.68
N LYS A 454 -17.60 -5.27 14.89
CA LYS A 454 -16.61 -5.01 13.84
C LYS A 454 -16.40 -6.24 12.96
N TYR A 455 -16.34 -7.41 13.58
CA TYR A 455 -16.22 -8.71 12.91
C TYR A 455 -17.35 -9.64 13.33
N ILE A 456 -17.80 -10.47 12.38
CA ILE A 456 -18.79 -11.51 12.62
C ILE A 456 -18.17 -12.88 12.31
N ALA A 457 -18.08 -13.74 13.32
CA ALA A 457 -17.62 -15.11 13.16
C ALA A 457 -18.77 -16.05 12.76
N LEU A 458 -18.45 -17.07 11.96
CA LEU A 458 -19.40 -18.16 11.65
C LEU A 458 -19.67 -19.03 12.88
N ASP A 459 -18.63 -19.33 13.66
CA ASP A 459 -18.74 -20.02 14.94
C ASP A 459 -18.76 -19.01 16.09
N LYS A 460 -19.95 -18.79 16.65
CA LYS A 460 -20.16 -17.87 17.78
C LYS A 460 -19.45 -18.34 19.06
N ALA A 461 -19.30 -19.66 19.27
CA ALA A 461 -18.66 -20.19 20.47
C ALA A 461 -17.14 -19.96 20.47
N ALA A 462 -16.50 -19.98 19.31
CA ALA A 462 -15.07 -19.68 19.17
C ALA A 462 -14.73 -18.20 19.45
N PHE A 463 -15.71 -17.30 19.32
CA PHE A 463 -15.54 -15.85 19.38
C PHE A 463 -16.15 -15.17 20.62
N GLU A 464 -16.82 -15.92 21.50
CA GLU A 464 -17.49 -15.37 22.68
C GLU A 464 -16.49 -14.63 23.59
N GLY A 465 -16.78 -13.36 23.88
CA GLY A 465 -15.92 -12.49 24.68
C GLY A 465 -14.69 -11.91 23.95
N ARG A 466 -14.66 -11.94 22.61
CA ARG A 466 -13.68 -11.27 21.74
C ARG A 466 -14.34 -10.30 20.73
N GLU A 467 -15.60 -9.97 20.96
CA GLU A 467 -16.36 -9.04 20.12
C GLU A 467 -15.82 -7.61 20.25
N GLU A 468 -15.46 -6.99 19.14
CA GLU A 468 -15.03 -5.60 19.09
C GLU A 468 -16.17 -4.71 18.58
N PRO A 469 -16.54 -3.63 19.28
CA PRO A 469 -17.58 -2.72 18.82
C PRO A 469 -17.07 -1.80 17.70
N VAL A 470 -17.95 -1.50 16.74
CA VAL A 470 -17.75 -0.36 15.83
C VAL A 470 -18.10 0.92 16.58
N ALA A 471 -17.09 1.74 16.86
CA ALA A 471 -17.25 2.94 17.68
C ALA A 471 -16.26 4.06 17.32
N GLY A 472 -16.52 5.26 17.82
CA GLY A 472 -15.73 6.45 17.57
C GLY A 472 -15.87 7.03 16.16
N PRO A 473 -15.37 8.24 15.92
CA PRO A 473 -15.73 8.99 14.72
C PRO A 473 -15.12 8.47 13.41
N ASN A 474 -14.04 7.69 13.48
CA ASN A 474 -13.22 7.33 12.30
C ASN A 474 -13.93 6.40 11.30
N TYR A 475 -14.54 5.29 11.76
CA TYR A 475 -15.21 4.33 10.87
C TYR A 475 -16.67 4.09 11.25
N ALA A 476 -17.07 4.45 12.48
CA ALA A 476 -18.45 4.29 12.92
C ALA A 476 -19.37 5.25 12.17
N MET A 477 -18.95 6.50 11.93
CA MET A 477 -19.82 7.52 11.32
C MET A 477 -20.50 7.02 10.04
N ASN A 478 -19.72 6.62 9.03
CA ASN A 478 -20.27 6.17 7.75
C ASN A 478 -20.99 4.82 7.87
N THR A 479 -20.46 3.90 8.70
CA THR A 479 -21.09 2.59 8.94
C THR A 479 -22.48 2.71 9.55
N TYR A 480 -22.66 3.54 10.58
CA TYR A 480 -23.97 3.77 11.19
C TYR A 480 -24.89 4.59 10.29
N MET A 481 -24.37 5.54 9.49
CA MET A 481 -25.17 6.21 8.47
C MET A 481 -25.83 5.21 7.51
N LEU A 482 -25.09 4.20 7.05
CA LEU A 482 -25.63 3.09 6.24
C LEU A 482 -26.62 2.23 7.03
N ALA A 483 -26.30 1.87 8.28
CA ALA A 483 -27.17 1.02 9.10
C ALA A 483 -28.52 1.66 9.41
N LEU A 484 -28.54 2.97 9.66
CA LEU A 484 -29.76 3.74 9.90
C LEU A 484 -30.57 3.99 8.61
N GLY A 485 -29.89 4.02 7.46
CA GLY A 485 -30.49 4.30 6.15
C GLY A 485 -31.14 3.09 5.48
N SER A 486 -30.89 1.88 6.00
CA SER A 486 -31.43 0.64 5.43
C SER A 486 -32.95 0.65 5.41
N SER A 487 -33.55 0.23 4.30
CA SER A 487 -35.02 0.14 4.18
C SER A 487 -35.59 -1.16 4.77
N THR A 488 -34.75 -2.18 4.92
CA THR A 488 -35.13 -3.55 5.30
C THR A 488 -34.77 -3.90 6.74
N HIS A 489 -33.57 -3.54 7.18
CA HIS A 489 -32.99 -3.98 8.45
C HIS A 489 -32.35 -2.82 9.22
N ALA A 490 -33.04 -1.68 9.29
CA ALA A 490 -32.52 -0.47 9.93
C ALA A 490 -32.19 -0.66 11.43
N LEU A 491 -31.13 -0.01 11.88
CA LEU A 491 -30.87 0.26 13.29
C LEU A 491 -31.62 1.53 13.77
N PRO A 492 -31.94 1.65 15.06
CA PRO A 492 -32.54 2.85 15.62
C PRO A 492 -31.59 4.05 15.57
N VAL A 493 -32.14 5.27 15.55
CA VAL A 493 -31.36 6.52 15.51
C VAL A 493 -30.41 6.66 16.70
N SER A 494 -30.79 6.10 17.87
CA SER A 494 -29.96 6.05 19.08
C SER A 494 -28.60 5.38 18.87
N ALA A 495 -28.51 4.40 17.97
CA ALA A 495 -27.29 3.67 17.66
C ALA A 495 -26.15 4.62 17.23
N TYR A 496 -26.46 5.64 16.42
CA TYR A 496 -25.47 6.62 15.98
C TYR A 496 -24.85 7.36 17.17
N THR A 497 -25.68 7.95 18.05
CA THR A 497 -25.18 8.69 19.22
C THR A 497 -24.43 7.78 20.18
N HIS A 498 -24.96 6.58 20.43
CA HIS A 498 -24.34 5.64 21.35
C HIS A 498 -22.98 5.14 20.88
N SER A 499 -22.73 5.05 19.58
CA SER A 499 -21.48 4.46 19.07
C SER A 499 -20.51 5.46 18.44
N VAL A 500 -20.99 6.47 17.71
CA VAL A 500 -20.10 7.45 17.05
C VAL A 500 -19.49 8.42 18.07
N TYR A 501 -20.25 8.79 19.11
CA TYR A 501 -19.81 9.74 20.15
C TYR A 501 -19.31 9.07 21.43
N HIS A 502 -19.10 7.76 21.39
CA HIS A 502 -18.54 7.01 22.51
C HIS A 502 -17.44 6.05 22.06
N SER A 503 -16.53 5.74 22.96
CA SER A 503 -15.64 4.59 22.88
C SER A 503 -16.08 3.51 23.86
N TYR A 504 -15.60 2.28 23.66
CA TYR A 504 -15.90 1.16 24.54
C TYR A 504 -14.60 0.52 25.01
N ASP A 505 -14.37 0.54 26.32
CA ASP A 505 -13.19 -0.04 26.95
C ASP A 505 -13.56 -1.36 27.63
N SER A 506 -12.74 -2.40 27.45
CA SER A 506 -12.97 -3.69 28.10
C SER A 506 -12.58 -3.69 29.58
N VAL A 507 -13.46 -4.18 30.45
CA VAL A 507 -13.15 -4.48 31.84
C VAL A 507 -12.42 -5.84 31.90
N ARG A 508 -11.11 -5.88 31.68
CA ARG A 508 -10.31 -7.10 31.90
C ARG A 508 -9.01 -6.83 32.66
N PHE A 509 -8.80 -7.65 33.69
CA PHE A 509 -7.52 -7.84 34.37
C PHE A 509 -6.44 -8.30 33.38
N SER A 510 -5.23 -7.78 33.57
CA SER A 510 -4.02 -8.05 32.79
C SER A 510 -3.89 -9.52 32.40
N LYS A 511 -4.26 -9.83 31.16
CA LYS A 511 -3.78 -11.02 30.45
C LYS A 511 -2.64 -10.59 29.54
N ILE A 512 -1.59 -11.39 29.57
CA ILE A 512 -0.45 -11.30 28.64
C ILE A 512 -1.04 -11.28 27.23
N GLU A 513 -0.79 -10.18 26.52
CA GLU A 513 -1.20 -10.02 25.13
C GLU A 513 -0.57 -11.14 24.31
N ASP A 514 -1.40 -11.94 23.66
CA ASP A 514 -0.95 -12.78 22.57
C ASP A 514 -0.31 -11.87 21.52
N ILE A 515 0.94 -12.20 21.17
CA ILE A 515 1.75 -11.50 20.18
C ILE A 515 1.16 -11.85 18.80
N ASP A 516 0.05 -11.21 18.45
CA ASP A 516 -0.40 -11.14 17.08
C ASP A 516 0.38 -10.02 16.39
N ILE A 517 1.45 -10.42 15.72
CA ILE A 517 2.24 -9.57 14.84
C ILE A 517 1.40 -9.40 13.57
N ASP A 518 0.43 -8.50 13.64
CA ASP A 518 -0.07 -7.85 12.45
C ASP A 518 1.07 -6.93 11.98
N VAL A 519 1.89 -7.42 11.05
CA VAL A 519 3.11 -6.75 10.55
C VAL A 519 2.81 -5.35 9.96
N PHE A 520 1.54 -5.00 9.77
CA PHE A 520 1.09 -3.73 9.20
C PHE A 520 -0.02 -3.03 9.98
N ALA A 521 -0.35 -3.48 11.19
CA ALA A 521 -0.79 -2.54 12.19
C ALA A 521 0.49 -1.86 12.70
N ASP A 522 0.96 -0.84 11.99
CA ASP A 522 1.73 0.21 12.66
C ASP A 522 0.77 0.73 13.73
N SER A 523 0.81 0.12 14.92
CA SER A 523 0.05 0.58 16.06
C SER A 523 0.63 1.93 16.38
N LEU A 524 -0.12 2.97 16.03
CA LEU A 524 0.18 4.37 16.26
C LEU A 524 0.16 4.60 17.78
N SER A 525 1.23 4.22 18.47
CA SER A 525 1.40 4.60 19.86
C SER A 525 1.93 6.03 19.87
N VAL A 526 1.12 6.95 20.35
CA VAL A 526 1.61 8.24 20.81
C VAL A 526 1.95 8.06 22.28
N ASP A 527 3.19 8.41 22.66
CA ASP A 527 3.52 8.65 24.07
C ASP A 527 2.66 9.81 24.58
N SER A 528 1.55 9.48 25.23
CA SER A 528 0.88 10.40 26.12
C SER A 528 0.66 9.71 27.46
N VAL A 529 1.57 9.97 28.41
CA VAL A 529 1.28 9.81 29.83
C VAL A 529 0.35 10.96 30.22
N VAL A 530 -0.95 10.76 30.02
CA VAL A 530 -1.98 11.63 30.59
C VAL A 530 -3.01 10.72 31.25
N GLN A 531 -3.11 10.82 32.58
CA GLN A 531 -4.20 10.22 33.34
C GLN A 531 -5.51 10.90 32.93
N SER A 532 -6.27 10.28 32.04
CA SER A 532 -7.63 10.69 31.71
C SER A 532 -8.57 10.41 32.89
N ARG A 533 -9.36 11.41 33.30
CA ARG A 533 -10.52 11.21 34.19
C ARG A 533 -11.64 10.60 33.35
N VAL A 534 -11.73 9.27 33.34
CA VAL A 534 -12.77 8.54 32.60
C VAL A 534 -14.12 8.71 33.31
N GLN A 535 -15.09 9.35 32.65
CA GLN A 535 -16.47 9.39 33.12
C GLN A 535 -17.23 8.19 32.52
N VAL A 536 -17.44 7.15 33.34
CA VAL A 536 -18.18 5.95 32.93
C VAL A 536 -19.65 6.30 32.79
N LEU A 537 -20.23 6.12 31.59
CA LEU A 537 -21.62 6.46 31.32
C LEU A 537 -22.56 5.25 31.43
N ARG A 538 -22.11 4.07 30.98
CA ARG A 538 -22.93 2.84 30.98
C ARG A 538 -22.04 1.58 30.88
N GLN A 539 -22.48 0.49 31.50
CA GLN A 539 -21.90 -0.85 31.30
C GLN A 539 -22.77 -1.67 30.34
N ILE A 540 -22.15 -2.29 29.34
CA ILE A 540 -22.79 -3.20 28.38
C ILE A 540 -21.96 -4.48 28.38
N ASP A 541 -22.48 -5.53 29.03
CA ASP A 541 -21.75 -6.77 29.33
C ASP A 541 -20.39 -6.49 30.02
N THR A 542 -19.26 -6.77 29.35
CA THR A 542 -17.89 -6.56 29.82
C THR A 542 -17.25 -5.25 29.33
N LEU A 543 -18.00 -4.41 28.61
CA LEU A 543 -17.53 -3.13 28.06
C LEU A 543 -18.08 -1.92 28.83
N LEU A 544 -17.25 -0.91 29.03
CA LEU A 544 -17.64 0.41 29.56
C LEU A 544 -17.75 1.40 28.41
N GLN A 545 -18.93 2.00 28.28
CA GLN A 545 -19.18 3.11 27.35
C GLN A 545 -18.64 4.42 27.95
N VAL A 546 -17.78 5.09 27.20
CA VAL A 546 -17.11 6.33 27.59
C VAL A 546 -17.34 7.38 26.50
N SER A 547 -17.66 8.62 26.88
CA SER A 547 -17.76 9.73 25.91
C SER A 547 -16.43 9.96 25.21
N ILE A 548 -16.44 10.25 23.90
CA ILE A 548 -15.22 10.67 23.19
C ILE A 548 -14.85 12.14 23.45
N VAL A 549 -15.73 12.92 24.07
CA VAL A 549 -15.44 14.31 24.43
C VAL A 549 -14.49 14.33 25.61
N ASP A 550 -13.27 14.80 25.39
CA ASP A 550 -12.18 14.86 26.37
C ASP A 550 -11.36 16.13 26.15
N SER A 551 -12.03 17.29 26.18
CA SER A 551 -11.46 18.57 25.74
C SER A 551 -10.07 18.87 26.33
N LEU A 552 -9.09 19.07 25.44
CA LEU A 552 -7.69 19.33 25.78
C LEU A 552 -7.18 20.57 25.03
N SER A 553 -6.55 21.51 25.74
CA SER A 553 -5.81 22.60 25.10
C SER A 553 -4.35 22.21 24.91
N ALA A 554 -3.88 22.14 23.65
CA ALA A 554 -2.50 21.78 23.33
C ALA A 554 -2.02 22.49 22.05
N TYR A 555 -0.75 22.92 22.01
CA TYR A 555 -0.14 23.63 20.86
C TYR A 555 -0.96 24.85 20.37
N GLY A 556 -1.64 25.53 21.30
CA GLY A 556 -2.49 26.68 20.98
C GLY A 556 -3.86 26.34 20.37
N GLU A 557 -4.24 25.06 20.30
CA GLU A 557 -5.55 24.60 19.82
C GLU A 557 -6.40 24.01 20.94
N ASN A 558 -7.73 24.09 20.80
CA ASN A 558 -8.68 23.39 21.67
C ASN A 558 -9.17 22.11 20.97
N LEU A 559 -8.81 20.96 21.51
CA LEU A 559 -9.07 19.64 20.96
C LEU A 559 -10.26 19.00 21.65
N LEU A 560 -11.45 19.04 21.02
CA LEU A 560 -12.69 18.50 21.60
C LEU A 560 -12.62 17.00 21.94
N LEU A 561 -11.91 16.21 21.12
CA LEU A 561 -11.79 14.75 21.31
C LEU A 561 -10.55 14.38 22.16
N GLY A 562 -9.90 15.37 22.77
CA GLY A 562 -8.70 15.19 23.57
C GLY A 562 -7.46 14.85 22.77
N SER A 563 -6.52 14.14 23.43
CA SER A 563 -5.29 13.71 22.78
C SER A 563 -5.59 12.73 21.64
N MET A 564 -4.88 12.89 20.52
CA MET A 564 -5.08 12.04 19.35
C MET A 564 -4.58 10.61 19.65
N LYS A 565 -5.50 9.65 19.74
CA LYS A 565 -5.19 8.22 19.99
C LYS A 565 -4.78 7.44 18.72
N GLY A 566 -4.48 8.13 17.62
CA GLY A 566 -4.24 7.54 16.29
C GLY A 566 -3.65 8.55 15.31
N SER A 567 -3.89 8.37 14.02
CA SER A 567 -3.37 9.26 12.97
C SER A 567 -4.43 10.27 12.56
N LEU A 568 -4.01 11.47 12.17
CA LEU A 568 -4.91 12.44 11.54
C LEU A 568 -5.56 11.88 10.27
N LEU A 569 -4.90 10.94 9.60
CA LEU A 569 -5.48 10.20 8.48
C LEU A 569 -6.77 9.46 8.87
N ASP A 570 -6.87 8.92 10.09
CA ASP A 570 -8.08 8.23 10.56
C ASP A 570 -9.26 9.19 10.68
N LEU A 571 -8.99 10.44 11.07
CA LEU A 571 -10.00 11.49 11.21
C LEU A 571 -10.50 11.98 9.84
N TYR A 572 -9.69 11.89 8.78
CA TYR A 572 -10.12 12.24 7.42
C TYR A 572 -11.05 11.19 6.76
N LYS A 573 -10.96 9.92 7.17
CA LYS A 573 -11.64 8.80 6.48
C LYS A 573 -13.15 8.95 6.31
N PRO A 574 -13.93 9.39 7.33
CA PRO A 574 -15.36 9.61 7.16
C PRO A 574 -15.65 10.63 6.05
N PHE A 575 -14.76 11.60 5.89
CA PHE A 575 -14.94 12.76 5.04
C PHE A 575 -14.47 12.57 3.59
N LEU A 576 -14.08 11.35 3.22
CA LEU A 576 -13.88 10.98 1.82
C LEU A 576 -15.18 11.08 1.02
N THR A 577 -16.27 10.61 1.61
CA THR A 577 -17.60 10.58 0.98
C THR A 577 -18.53 11.63 1.57
N VAL A 578 -18.37 11.99 2.84
CA VAL A 578 -19.28 12.90 3.53
C VAL A 578 -18.65 14.26 3.73
N LYS A 579 -19.35 15.32 3.33
CA LYS A 579 -18.87 16.68 3.56
C LYS A 579 -18.90 17.02 5.06
N PRO A 580 -17.82 17.52 5.68
CA PRO A 580 -17.78 17.78 7.13
C PRO A 580 -18.90 18.69 7.63
N GLU A 581 -19.29 19.69 6.83
CA GLU A 581 -20.33 20.66 7.19
C GLU A 581 -21.74 20.04 7.30
N ILE A 582 -22.03 18.92 6.63
CA ILE A 582 -23.40 18.35 6.59
C ILE A 582 -23.66 17.26 7.64
N VAL A 583 -22.66 16.91 8.44
CA VAL A 583 -22.75 15.91 9.53
C VAL A 583 -22.47 16.50 10.90
N SER A 584 -22.75 17.79 11.06
CA SER A 584 -22.50 18.53 12.28
C SER A 584 -23.78 18.72 13.12
N ASP A 585 -23.64 18.73 14.44
CA ASP A 585 -24.71 19.02 15.41
C ASP A 585 -24.28 20.09 16.43
N SER A 586 -25.12 20.40 17.42
CA SER A 586 -24.83 21.47 18.40
C SER A 586 -23.54 21.26 19.21
N VAL A 587 -23.02 20.04 19.30
CA VAL A 587 -21.80 19.69 20.03
C VAL A 587 -20.64 19.44 19.06
N PHE A 588 -20.88 18.70 17.98
CA PHE A 588 -19.84 18.29 17.04
C PHE A 588 -19.93 19.09 15.73
N GLN A 589 -19.15 20.17 15.65
CA GLN A 589 -18.91 20.91 14.41
C GLN A 589 -17.67 20.32 13.71
N TRP A 590 -17.86 19.32 12.83
CA TRP A 590 -16.75 18.50 12.33
C TRP A 590 -15.71 19.26 11.53
N LYS A 591 -16.10 20.29 10.79
CA LYS A 591 -15.15 21.15 10.08
C LYS A 591 -14.18 21.84 11.05
N ASP A 592 -14.70 22.37 12.14
CA ASP A 592 -13.90 23.09 13.14
C ASP A 592 -13.01 22.11 13.91
N ILE A 593 -13.56 20.95 14.28
CA ILE A 593 -12.81 19.85 14.91
C ILE A 593 -11.63 19.44 14.02
N LEU A 594 -11.87 19.13 12.75
CA LEU A 594 -10.83 18.77 11.79
C LEU A 594 -9.77 19.88 11.66
N THR A 595 -10.20 21.14 11.61
CA THR A 595 -9.31 22.30 11.51
C THR A 595 -8.37 22.39 12.70
N SER A 596 -8.89 22.27 13.93
CA SER A 596 -8.07 22.29 15.14
C SER A 596 -7.10 21.11 15.21
N TYR A 597 -7.51 19.90 14.78
CA TYR A 597 -6.60 18.76 14.72
C TYR A 597 -5.51 18.90 13.65
N VAL A 598 -5.82 19.48 12.49
CA VAL A 598 -4.83 19.83 11.45
C VAL A 598 -3.79 20.79 12.00
N GLN A 599 -4.23 21.88 12.63
CA GLN A 599 -3.33 22.89 13.17
C GLN A 599 -2.48 22.34 14.33
N PHE A 600 -3.08 21.55 15.22
CA PHE A 600 -2.38 20.85 16.28
C PHE A 600 -1.28 19.93 15.75
N VAL A 601 -1.58 19.05 14.79
CA VAL A 601 -0.57 18.11 14.25
C VAL A 601 0.54 18.85 13.54
N LYS A 602 0.22 19.87 12.71
CA LYS A 602 1.23 20.67 12.03
C LYS A 602 2.16 21.37 13.02
N ARG A 603 1.62 22.01 14.07
CA ARG A 603 2.42 22.72 15.09
C ARG A 603 3.27 21.75 15.90
N ARG A 604 2.67 20.65 16.36
CA ARG A 604 3.36 19.56 17.07
C ARG A 604 4.57 19.05 16.28
N ASP A 605 4.37 18.71 15.01
CA ASP A 605 5.43 18.15 14.16
C ASP A 605 6.56 19.15 13.91
N ASN A 606 6.22 20.43 13.74
CA ASN A 606 7.21 21.50 13.59
C ASN A 606 8.02 21.74 14.87
N GLU A 607 7.39 21.73 16.04
CA GLU A 607 8.09 21.86 17.33
C GLU A 607 8.97 20.67 17.66
N LEU A 608 8.57 19.45 17.26
CA LEU A 608 9.39 18.24 17.39
C LEU A 608 10.61 18.23 16.45
N GLY A 609 10.69 19.16 15.49
CA GLY A 609 11.80 19.26 14.53
C GLY A 609 11.90 18.07 13.59
N VAL A 610 10.82 17.30 13.42
CA VAL A 610 10.81 16.09 12.61
C VAL A 610 10.75 16.42 11.10
N GLY A 611 10.16 17.56 10.73
CA GLY A 611 9.94 18.09 9.36
C GLY A 611 11.14 18.66 8.60
N VAL A 612 12.39 18.37 9.01
CA VAL A 612 13.60 19.12 8.60
C VAL A 612 13.40 20.65 8.72
N ASN A 613 14.27 21.48 8.13
CA ASN A 613 14.14 22.95 8.14
C ASN A 613 12.96 23.48 7.29
N HIS A 614 11.88 22.71 7.10
CA HIS A 614 10.77 23.07 6.23
C HIS A 614 9.40 22.76 6.86
N SER A 615 8.73 23.80 7.34
CA SER A 615 7.49 23.71 8.13
C SER A 615 6.26 23.15 7.40
N ASP A 616 6.33 22.99 6.08
CA ASP A 616 5.27 22.35 5.28
C ASP A 616 5.50 20.85 5.05
N ILE A 617 6.57 20.26 5.58
CA ILE A 617 6.76 18.80 5.62
C ILE A 617 6.32 18.31 7.00
N TRP A 618 5.10 17.78 7.08
CA TRP A 618 4.47 17.33 8.34
C TRP A 618 3.53 16.15 8.08
N GLY A 619 2.97 15.57 9.15
CA GLY A 619 2.22 14.32 9.11
C GLY A 619 3.00 13.14 9.70
N PHE A 620 3.72 13.41 10.78
CA PHE A 620 4.57 12.43 11.45
C PHE A 620 3.76 11.48 12.32
N HIS A 621 4.19 10.23 12.32
CA HIS A 621 3.70 9.19 13.22
C HIS A 621 4.86 8.30 13.69
N GLN A 622 4.70 7.76 14.90
CA GLN A 622 5.59 6.74 15.45
C GLN A 622 5.09 5.36 15.03
N TYR A 623 6.02 4.45 14.77
CA TYR A 623 5.70 3.04 14.51
C TYR A 623 6.45 2.14 15.51
N GLY A 624 5.77 1.13 16.06
CA GLY A 624 6.34 0.18 17.04
C GLY A 624 6.19 0.62 18.51
N ARG A 625 5.82 -0.35 19.38
CA ARG A 625 5.39 -0.14 20.78
C ARG A 625 6.45 0.33 21.79
N TYR A 626 7.75 0.30 21.46
CA TYR A 626 8.83 0.61 22.40
C TYR A 626 9.87 1.56 21.78
N GLY A 627 9.46 2.79 21.51
CA GLY A 627 10.34 3.86 21.02
C GLY A 627 10.77 3.69 19.56
N GLY A 628 9.90 3.12 18.72
CA GLY A 628 10.23 2.92 17.31
C GLY A 628 10.31 4.22 16.50
N GLY A 629 10.75 4.08 15.25
CA GLY A 629 11.15 5.20 14.40
C GLY A 629 10.00 6.17 14.06
N TYR A 630 10.35 7.27 13.40
CA TYR A 630 9.40 8.30 12.97
C TYR A 630 9.21 8.22 11.46
N ARG A 631 7.96 8.22 11.00
CA ARG A 631 7.61 8.22 9.59
C ARG A 631 6.67 9.37 9.26
N ILE A 632 6.78 9.91 8.05
CA ILE A 632 5.84 10.85 7.46
C ILE A 632 4.91 10.07 6.55
N ASN A 633 3.60 10.18 6.77
CA ASN A 633 2.64 9.74 5.77
C ASN A 633 2.35 10.92 4.81
N PRO A 634 2.66 10.80 3.50
CA PRO A 634 2.60 11.91 2.56
C PRO A 634 1.17 12.34 2.20
N VAL A 635 0.16 11.74 2.83
CA VAL A 635 -1.25 12.12 2.66
C VAL A 635 -1.76 12.98 3.81
N ILE A 636 -1.16 12.91 5.00
CA ILE A 636 -1.67 13.65 6.17
C ILE A 636 -1.59 15.15 5.95
N GLY A 637 -0.40 15.64 5.55
CA GLY A 637 -0.19 17.06 5.29
C GLY A 637 -1.07 17.58 4.15
N PRO A 638 -0.96 17.01 2.94
CA PRO A 638 -1.79 17.38 1.81
C PRO A 638 -3.30 17.22 2.03
N GLY A 639 -3.73 16.23 2.81
CA GLY A 639 -5.13 15.98 3.14
C GLY A 639 -5.80 17.12 3.90
N ALA A 640 -5.04 18.05 4.49
CA ALA A 640 -5.58 19.26 5.11
C ALA A 640 -6.34 20.16 4.12
N ILE A 641 -6.17 19.96 2.80
CA ILE A 641 -6.79 20.76 1.74
C ILE A 641 -8.32 20.90 1.86
N ILE A 642 -9.00 19.94 2.50
CA ILE A 642 -10.46 19.99 2.71
C ILE A 642 -10.92 20.97 3.78
N VAL A 643 -10.03 21.41 4.68
CA VAL A 643 -10.34 22.36 5.76
C VAL A 643 -9.49 23.63 5.70
N ASP A 644 -8.24 23.50 5.25
CA ASP A 644 -7.32 24.61 4.98
C ASP A 644 -6.57 24.34 3.67
N LYS A 645 -7.09 24.94 2.59
CA LYS A 645 -6.57 24.75 1.24
C LYS A 645 -5.10 25.13 1.12
N GLN A 646 -4.69 26.24 1.72
CA GLN A 646 -3.32 26.74 1.60
C GLN A 646 -2.33 25.80 2.29
N VAL A 647 -2.66 25.33 3.50
CA VAL A 647 -1.82 24.40 4.24
C VAL A 647 -1.66 23.07 3.49
N GLY A 648 -2.76 22.55 2.92
CA GLY A 648 -2.73 21.31 2.12
C GLY A 648 -1.89 21.45 0.84
N GLU A 649 -2.10 22.52 0.07
CA GLU A 649 -1.37 22.76 -1.18
C GLU A 649 0.14 22.98 -0.95
N HIS A 650 0.51 23.71 0.10
CA HIS A 650 1.92 23.92 0.45
C HIS A 650 2.60 22.61 0.84
N ALA A 651 1.94 21.76 1.63
CA ALA A 651 2.47 20.45 1.99
C ALA A 651 2.66 19.55 0.77
N LEU A 652 1.69 19.57 -0.15
CA LEU A 652 1.74 18.81 -1.40
C LEU A 652 2.93 19.21 -2.27
N LEU A 653 3.11 20.52 -2.48
CA LEU A 653 4.23 21.07 -3.26
C LEU A 653 5.57 20.80 -2.57
N ALA A 654 5.65 20.93 -1.25
CA ALA A 654 6.87 20.69 -0.50
C ALA A 654 7.34 19.23 -0.65
N LEU A 655 6.42 18.27 -0.51
CA LEU A 655 6.72 16.84 -0.71
C LEU A 655 7.17 16.55 -2.14
N TYR A 656 6.42 17.03 -3.14
CA TYR A 656 6.74 16.80 -4.55
C TYR A 656 8.10 17.42 -4.94
N HIS A 657 8.35 18.68 -4.61
CA HIS A 657 9.57 19.35 -5.05
C HIS A 657 10.84 18.90 -4.31
N LYS A 658 10.73 18.48 -3.04
CA LYS A 658 11.88 18.06 -2.25
C LYS A 658 12.17 16.57 -2.32
N PHE A 659 11.13 15.75 -2.34
CA PHE A 659 11.27 14.30 -2.26
C PHE A 659 10.67 13.57 -3.46
N GLY A 660 10.13 14.28 -4.46
CA GLY A 660 9.47 13.67 -5.62
C GLY A 660 10.30 12.61 -6.34
N SER A 661 11.62 12.82 -6.48
CA SER A 661 12.54 11.87 -7.11
C SER A 661 12.51 10.46 -6.49
N ASN A 662 12.31 10.38 -5.17
CA ASN A 662 12.33 9.10 -4.44
C ASN A 662 10.93 8.67 -3.99
N LEU A 663 10.06 9.64 -3.69
CA LEU A 663 8.76 9.45 -3.06
C LEU A 663 7.61 9.34 -4.08
N PHE A 664 7.67 10.04 -5.21
CA PHE A 664 6.55 10.16 -6.16
C PHE A 664 6.77 9.31 -7.41
N THR A 665 5.73 8.63 -7.87
CA THR A 665 5.78 7.63 -8.95
C THR A 665 4.54 7.70 -9.84
N GLU A 666 4.46 6.84 -10.85
CA GLU A 666 3.26 6.66 -11.68
C GLU A 666 2.01 6.24 -10.89
N TYR A 667 2.17 5.86 -9.61
CA TYR A 667 1.09 5.53 -8.69
C TYR A 667 0.89 6.56 -7.57
N GLY A 668 1.47 7.76 -7.71
CA GLY A 668 1.45 8.80 -6.69
C GLY A 668 2.58 8.65 -5.68
N PHE A 669 2.43 9.25 -4.50
CA PHE A 669 3.39 9.10 -3.42
C PHE A 669 3.39 7.68 -2.84
N ARG A 670 4.58 7.19 -2.50
CA ARG A 670 4.81 5.97 -1.71
C ARG A 670 4.21 6.12 -0.31
N SER A 671 4.10 5.02 0.43
CA SER A 671 3.31 5.01 1.66
C SER A 671 3.85 5.86 2.82
N TRP A 672 5.18 5.99 2.93
CA TRP A 672 5.83 6.78 3.97
C TRP A 672 7.28 7.18 3.61
N LEU A 673 7.78 8.18 4.35
CA LEU A 673 9.16 8.68 4.32
C LEU A 673 9.74 8.69 5.75
N ASP A 674 10.99 8.26 5.94
CA ASP A 674 11.72 8.38 7.21
C ASP A 674 12.98 9.23 6.98
N LEU A 675 12.90 10.49 7.41
CA LEU A 675 13.97 11.46 7.24
C LEU A 675 15.16 11.24 8.18
N ARG A 676 14.99 10.47 9.26
CA ARG A 676 16.06 10.24 10.25
C ARG A 676 16.97 9.09 9.81
N ASN A 677 16.39 8.08 9.17
CA ASN A 677 17.11 6.90 8.68
C ASN A 677 17.37 6.95 7.16
N ASP A 678 17.01 8.05 6.49
CA ASP A 678 17.17 8.25 5.04
C ASP A 678 16.49 7.11 4.23
N ASP A 679 15.24 6.82 4.58
CA ASP A 679 14.47 5.71 4.00
C ASP A 679 13.14 6.17 3.42
N VAL A 680 12.66 5.41 2.44
CA VAL A 680 11.37 5.61 1.78
C VAL A 680 10.73 4.25 1.51
N SER A 681 9.41 4.19 1.64
CA SER A 681 8.68 2.96 1.42
C SER A 681 8.79 2.46 -0.03
N ASP A 682 9.03 1.17 -0.23
CA ASP A 682 8.90 0.56 -1.55
C ASP A 682 7.43 0.43 -1.99
N GLU A 683 6.51 0.59 -1.04
CA GLU A 683 5.10 0.24 -1.17
C GLU A 683 4.19 1.44 -1.33
N TYR A 684 2.96 1.13 -1.75
CA TYR A 684 1.83 2.05 -1.77
C TYR A 684 0.73 1.48 -0.86
N LEU A 685 0.06 2.36 -0.12
CA LEU A 685 -1.12 1.97 0.64
C LEU A 685 -2.36 2.44 -0.11
N ALA A 686 -3.29 1.53 -0.40
CA ALA A 686 -4.55 1.87 -1.06
C ALA A 686 -5.31 2.98 -0.32
N VAL A 687 -5.31 2.95 1.02
CA VAL A 687 -5.94 4.02 1.82
C VAL A 687 -5.29 5.38 1.60
N ASN A 688 -3.97 5.44 1.42
CA ASN A 688 -3.27 6.69 1.10
C ASN A 688 -3.67 7.17 -0.29
N GLN A 689 -3.66 6.27 -1.29
CA GLN A 689 -3.92 6.64 -2.67
C GLN A 689 -5.35 7.12 -2.88
N ALA A 690 -6.33 6.39 -2.32
CA ALA A 690 -7.73 6.79 -2.40
C ALA A 690 -7.97 8.09 -1.62
N THR A 691 -7.43 8.21 -0.40
CA THR A 691 -7.64 9.40 0.42
C THR A 691 -7.16 10.66 -0.29
N LEU A 692 -5.91 10.69 -0.76
CA LEU A 692 -5.38 11.90 -1.37
C LEU A 692 -6.13 12.26 -2.66
N ALA A 693 -6.40 11.27 -3.53
CA ALA A 693 -7.13 11.51 -4.77
C ALA A 693 -8.54 12.10 -4.52
N VAL A 694 -9.28 11.51 -3.57
CA VAL A 694 -10.66 11.90 -3.25
C VAL A 694 -10.72 13.24 -2.51
N LEU A 695 -9.85 13.48 -1.53
CA LEU A 695 -9.82 14.77 -0.81
C LEU A 695 -9.43 15.92 -1.73
N MET A 696 -8.48 15.70 -2.66
CA MET A 696 -8.14 16.70 -3.69
C MET A 696 -9.33 16.99 -4.61
N GLU A 697 -10.06 15.96 -5.05
CA GLU A 697 -11.23 16.16 -5.91
C GLU A 697 -12.34 16.92 -5.16
N ASN A 698 -12.65 16.51 -3.93
CA ASN A 698 -13.66 17.16 -3.12
C ASN A 698 -13.32 18.62 -2.81
N ALA A 699 -12.05 18.93 -2.52
CA ALA A 699 -11.60 20.30 -2.33
C ALA A 699 -11.65 21.13 -3.62
N LYS A 700 -11.52 20.49 -4.79
CA LYS A 700 -11.54 21.15 -6.09
C LYS A 700 -12.96 21.43 -6.60
N THR A 701 -13.83 20.41 -6.55
CA THR A 701 -15.14 20.42 -7.22
C THR A 701 -16.28 20.02 -6.29
N GLY A 702 -16.01 19.33 -5.19
CA GLY A 702 -17.04 18.70 -4.34
C GLY A 702 -17.63 17.42 -4.92
N PHE A 703 -17.08 16.89 -6.02
CA PHE A 703 -17.70 15.84 -6.83
C PHE A 703 -18.20 14.61 -6.05
N ILE A 704 -17.36 13.98 -5.21
CA ILE A 704 -17.78 12.80 -4.45
C ILE A 704 -18.79 13.18 -3.35
N TRP A 705 -18.58 14.32 -2.69
CA TRP A 705 -19.54 14.84 -1.70
C TRP A 705 -20.92 15.12 -2.30
N ASP A 706 -20.98 15.69 -3.50
CA ASP A 706 -22.24 16.01 -4.18
C ASP A 706 -22.99 14.75 -4.59
N LEU A 707 -22.27 13.71 -5.05
CA LEU A 707 -22.85 12.40 -5.33
C LEU A 707 -23.36 11.73 -4.04
N TYR A 708 -22.59 11.75 -2.95
CA TYR A 708 -23.03 11.20 -1.67
C TYR A 708 -24.26 11.94 -1.11
N ALA A 709 -24.29 13.27 -1.24
CA ALA A 709 -25.40 14.09 -0.79
C ALA A 709 -26.72 13.72 -1.46
N GLN A 710 -26.68 13.17 -2.68
CA GLN A 710 -27.86 12.74 -3.45
C GLN A 710 -28.40 11.36 -3.09
N ILE A 711 -27.70 10.57 -2.26
CA ILE A 711 -28.16 9.22 -1.86
C ILE A 711 -29.44 9.35 -0.99
N PRO A 712 -30.62 8.91 -1.47
CA PRO A 712 -31.90 9.14 -0.78
C PRO A 712 -31.95 8.52 0.61
N GLU A 713 -31.42 7.30 0.75
CA GLU A 713 -31.39 6.54 2.00
C GLU A 713 -30.64 7.32 3.09
N LEU A 714 -29.56 8.02 2.72
CA LEU A 714 -28.71 8.77 3.64
C LEU A 714 -29.19 10.20 3.86
N GLN A 715 -29.90 10.81 2.91
CA GLN A 715 -30.58 12.10 3.11
C GLN A 715 -31.58 12.01 4.27
N LEU A 716 -32.38 10.93 4.31
CA LEU A 716 -33.35 10.70 5.37
C LEU A 716 -32.65 10.60 6.74
N VAL A 717 -31.55 9.86 6.83
CA VAL A 717 -30.77 9.72 8.07
C VAL A 717 -30.20 11.06 8.52
N ARG A 718 -29.59 11.83 7.61
CA ARG A 718 -29.06 13.16 7.94
C ARG A 718 -30.15 14.11 8.44
N SER A 719 -31.33 14.09 7.83
CA SER A 719 -32.46 14.91 8.30
C SER A 719 -32.93 14.52 9.70
N LYS A 720 -32.79 13.26 10.11
CA LYS A 720 -33.14 12.81 11.46
C LYS A 720 -32.06 13.15 12.50
N LEU A 721 -30.78 13.04 12.14
CA LEU A 721 -29.65 13.24 13.04
C LEU A 721 -29.25 14.72 13.17
N PHE A 722 -29.24 15.46 12.07
CA PHE A 722 -28.59 16.76 11.94
C PHE A 722 -29.52 17.88 11.47
N ALA A 723 -30.83 17.64 11.33
CA ALA A 723 -31.74 18.75 11.12
C ALA A 723 -31.59 19.71 12.29
N GLN A 724 -31.11 20.92 12.00
CA GLN A 724 -31.10 22.01 12.96
C GLN A 724 -32.52 22.13 13.49
N LYS A 725 -32.71 21.91 14.80
CA LYS A 725 -33.88 22.46 15.49
C LYS A 725 -33.74 23.98 15.39
N THR A 726 -34.19 24.55 14.29
CA THR A 726 -34.55 25.95 14.20
C THR A 726 -35.79 26.11 15.07
N ALA A 727 -35.58 26.18 16.37
CA ALA A 727 -36.61 26.42 17.36
C ALA A 727 -36.13 27.54 18.29
N ASN A 728 -36.72 28.71 18.06
CA ASN A 728 -36.91 29.84 18.96
C ASN A 728 -35.67 30.67 19.34
N LYS A 729 -35.36 31.65 18.48
CA LYS A 729 -35.14 33.02 18.94
C LYS A 729 -36.33 33.86 18.46
N GLU A 730 -37.39 33.88 19.25
CA GLU A 730 -38.28 35.05 19.35
C GLU A 730 -37.78 35.93 20.50
#